data_AF-A0A813RQC6-F1
#
_entry.id   AF-A0A813RQC6-F1
#
_cell.length_a   1.000
_cell.length_b   1.000
_cell.length_c   1.000
_cell.angle_alpha   90.00
_cell.angle_beta   90.00
_cell.angle_gamma   90.00
#
_symmetry.space_group_name_H-M   'P 1'
#
loop_
_entity.id
_entity.type
_entity.pdbx_description
1 polymer ?
#
loop_
_entity_poly.entity_id
_entity_poly.type
_entity_poly.pdbx_seq_one_letter_code
_entity_poly.pdbx_strand_id
1 'polypeptide(L)'
;MVRCSIKRLIKTIIFLVILIVILKNLLSYSRESHVNKFEFKQKSSVIFILSSYHSKNIQRLILFLNELRLSYIEYKNIDEKFYHDLINHIPSMIILDHIPNSNFYNFINQYQINLLIHLNHKCQNCISIKYSQMLFENISYPTIDFNREKLKPIIHTTQSPFKIEQSNQIIKLLHFEKILPYFSYYHELNNRCISLPINKNNLTNTIIYVENKITLEKINLMIISKEKQIYLSECLYHHWFIWPLIMDIFRYLTSNVYNYYGLNRYIQIDIDDIFLGSKSHDRLKSDDIQALIHSQSFIQNYISNFRYRLGFSGYYYNSGNDEENQGDRLLIKEKDKFIWFHHTWKHEKLTNVYDKISLFSSTKMNIDFAQKHNLSLDPNYAVAPHHTGIYPINPLVYDIWHRIINFNVTSTENYPYHYMSPSNRRGFIYKGLFVLPRQSCSLYTTTRNYTNYPNGSHRLEQHLMGGKLFRIILTNPISIFMSHNVNYGHDRLGNYVFSKLIYLISKWTRIKFSSDLSTSELARKYFYDYYPDEKMPIFTNPCHDEMLMNLWNGNRSMCRIFPQFLIVGPQKTGTTALYSMLSQHPDLHPSKKNFITYEELQFFSNDTIYLNGINWYLDQFDSDNIVSEWSMNFEKSATYFDSILAMKRIKALLPNIRLIMILTEPGARAYSRYQHEIARTNQTINFDDLLKLNHNHSSNQFHLKERCLQPGHYAEYLRQWLNYFPSKQIYIIDGDAFRYDPRTILNDIQIRFLQLKNPINSSKLVKFNRKKGFFCPISNKNHFQCLGNSKGRRYEKMSSYSREYLNNYYLLHNQKLIQFLRNNNYSLPSWLTFFNRTQLIKRFFSLSNIYHAAEGRMGYPNERYEPTTISALDKENKTLPLITGLYEDGFMIAEQDRIVGAIFSFPRQIICWNVYSPDQITPESLALLEVILPRPEIFILGIGSRTNKIPPETIQFIRSLKIGFEILPTTQACETFNFLLSDNRLVYAGFFPQNDLTDQNYGLRKAIAHSQLYEKDEEYIRKDLLKDTYEVMIKAHRERKLLSSYSPLDRRQSSIKQDDDTNVQSLTGTSNVEKRLSVKKRDQQETDNQS
;
A
#
# COMPACT_ATOMS: atom_id res chain seq x y z
N MET A 1 3.62 -52.17 -50.37
CA MET A 1 2.70 -51.64 -49.35
C MET A 1 3.39 -51.27 -48.01
N VAL A 2 4.23 -52.14 -47.42
CA VAL A 2 4.83 -51.95 -46.08
C VAL A 2 5.49 -50.57 -45.84
N ARG A 3 6.30 -50.04 -46.77
CA ARG A 3 6.91 -48.69 -46.65
C ARG A 3 5.88 -47.53 -46.58
N CYS A 4 4.70 -47.70 -47.17
CA CYS A 4 3.61 -46.71 -47.10
C CYS A 4 2.88 -46.82 -45.75
N SER A 5 2.70 -48.04 -45.25
CA SER A 5 2.17 -48.30 -43.90
C SER A 5 3.08 -47.73 -42.81
N ILE A 6 4.41 -47.85 -42.94
CA ILE A 6 5.37 -47.25 -42.01
C ILE A 6 5.33 -45.72 -42.05
N LYS A 7 5.22 -45.08 -43.23
CA LYS A 7 5.04 -43.62 -43.30
C LYS A 7 3.72 -43.14 -42.72
N ARG A 8 2.63 -43.91 -42.85
CA ARG A 8 1.37 -43.64 -42.13
C ARG A 8 1.55 -43.83 -40.62
N LEU A 9 2.14 -44.94 -40.17
CA LEU A 9 2.39 -45.21 -38.76
C LEU A 9 3.26 -44.12 -38.11
N ILE A 10 4.33 -43.68 -38.77
CA ILE A 10 5.18 -42.57 -38.31
C ILE A 10 4.38 -41.26 -38.27
N LYS A 11 3.57 -40.93 -39.28
CA LYS A 11 2.69 -39.74 -39.23
C LYS A 11 1.65 -39.85 -38.10
N THR A 12 1.06 -41.02 -37.87
CA THR A 12 0.09 -41.26 -36.79
C THR A 12 0.76 -41.20 -35.43
N ILE A 13 1.99 -41.72 -35.27
CA ILE A 13 2.80 -41.61 -34.05
C ILE A 13 3.22 -40.16 -33.81
N ILE A 14 3.67 -39.42 -34.83
CA ILE A 14 3.97 -37.99 -34.70
C ILE A 14 2.72 -37.21 -34.33
N PHE A 15 1.57 -37.52 -34.93
CA PHE A 15 0.29 -36.87 -34.59
C PHE A 15 -0.16 -37.25 -33.18
N LEU A 16 0.02 -38.49 -32.73
CA LEU A 16 -0.23 -38.92 -31.34
C LEU A 16 0.75 -38.29 -30.35
N VAL A 17 2.03 -38.12 -30.69
CA VAL A 17 3.01 -37.43 -29.85
C VAL A 17 2.68 -35.93 -29.78
N ILE A 18 2.30 -35.30 -30.89
CA ILE A 18 1.80 -33.92 -30.91
C ILE A 18 0.50 -33.81 -30.11
N LEU A 19 -0.44 -34.75 -30.24
CA LEU A 19 -1.69 -34.77 -29.48
C LEU A 19 -1.43 -35.04 -27.99
N ILE A 20 -0.47 -35.88 -27.63
CA ILE A 20 -0.04 -36.15 -26.25
C ILE A 20 0.76 -34.95 -25.69
N VAL A 21 1.50 -34.21 -26.51
CA VAL A 21 2.17 -32.95 -26.11
C VAL A 21 1.15 -31.82 -25.98
N ILE A 22 0.14 -31.74 -26.84
CA ILE A 22 -0.98 -30.79 -26.74
C ILE A 22 -1.87 -31.16 -25.56
N LEU A 23 -2.17 -32.44 -25.31
CA LEU A 23 -2.90 -32.90 -24.13
C LEU A 23 -2.06 -32.76 -22.86
N LYS A 24 -0.73 -32.97 -22.89
CA LYS A 24 0.15 -32.61 -21.77
C LYS A 24 0.18 -31.11 -21.55
N ASN A 25 0.20 -30.29 -22.60
CA ASN A 25 0.22 -28.83 -22.50
C ASN A 25 -1.14 -28.27 -22.07
N LEU A 26 -2.25 -28.90 -22.42
CA LEU A 26 -3.60 -28.55 -21.95
C LEU A 26 -3.83 -29.06 -20.52
N LEU A 27 -3.36 -30.27 -20.19
CA LEU A 27 -3.42 -30.82 -18.83
C LEU A 27 -2.40 -30.15 -17.88
N SER A 28 -1.29 -29.60 -18.38
CA SER A 28 -0.38 -28.75 -17.61
C SER A 28 -0.91 -27.31 -17.53
N TYR A 29 -1.54 -26.76 -18.58
CA TYR A 29 -2.34 -25.53 -18.44
C TYR A 29 -3.47 -25.67 -17.41
N SER A 30 -3.97 -26.89 -17.17
CA SER A 30 -4.95 -27.18 -16.11
C SER A 30 -4.36 -27.77 -14.82
N ARG A 31 -3.03 -27.92 -14.67
CA ARG A 31 -2.41 -28.48 -13.45
C ARG A 31 -1.10 -27.83 -12.97
N GLU A 32 -0.55 -26.83 -13.67
CA GLU A 32 0.61 -26.05 -13.19
C GLU A 32 0.20 -24.67 -12.64
N SER A 33 -0.89 -24.64 -11.88
CA SER A 33 -1.07 -23.63 -10.84
C SER A 33 -0.24 -24.00 -9.60
N HIS A 34 1.09 -23.92 -9.72
CA HIS A 34 1.99 -23.73 -8.58
C HIS A 34 2.27 -22.22 -8.50
N VAL A 35 1.44 -21.39 -7.87
CA VAL A 35 1.02 -21.52 -6.46
C VAL A 35 2.15 -22.12 -5.65
N ASN A 36 3.14 -21.25 -5.40
CA ASN A 36 3.91 -21.21 -4.17
C ASN A 36 3.36 -22.15 -3.09
N LYS A 37 4.10 -23.21 -2.76
CA LYS A 37 3.99 -23.92 -1.47
C LYS A 37 4.55 -23.07 -0.32
N PHE A 38 4.10 -21.82 -0.25
CA PHE A 38 3.63 -21.33 1.03
C PHE A 38 2.40 -22.19 1.37
N GLU A 39 2.24 -22.61 2.62
CA GLU A 39 0.90 -22.98 3.06
C GLU A 39 -0.01 -21.77 2.82
N PHE A 40 -0.95 -21.89 1.87
CA PHE A 40 -2.07 -20.97 1.79
C PHE A 40 -2.97 -21.23 3.01
N LYS A 41 -2.53 -20.74 4.18
CA LYS A 41 -3.37 -20.52 5.35
C LYS A 41 -4.44 -19.50 4.97
N GLN A 42 -5.50 -20.03 4.36
CA GLN A 42 -6.66 -19.35 3.81
C GLN A 42 -6.32 -18.23 2.81
N LYS A 43 -6.80 -18.37 1.57
CA LYS A 43 -7.01 -17.19 0.70
C LYS A 43 -7.73 -16.14 1.55
N SER A 44 -7.14 -14.96 1.70
CA SER A 44 -7.69 -13.87 2.50
C SER A 44 -9.10 -13.57 2.01
N SER A 45 -10.07 -14.04 2.78
CA SER A 45 -11.48 -13.99 2.42
C SER A 45 -11.92 -12.55 2.67
N VAL A 46 -11.95 -11.75 1.61
CA VAL A 46 -12.15 -10.30 1.71
C VAL A 46 -13.64 -9.98 1.79
N ILE A 47 -13.99 -9.11 2.73
CA ILE A 47 -15.31 -8.49 2.82
C ILE A 47 -15.27 -7.17 2.05
N PHE A 48 -16.10 -6.98 1.04
CA PHE A 48 -16.22 -5.69 0.36
C PHE A 48 -17.32 -4.87 1.00
N ILE A 49 -17.04 -3.61 1.36
CA ILE A 49 -17.99 -2.68 1.94
C ILE A 49 -18.18 -1.54 0.95
N LEU A 50 -19.42 -1.32 0.52
CA LEU A 50 -19.82 -0.27 -0.42
C LEU A 50 -20.69 0.75 0.32
N SER A 51 -20.10 1.87 0.70
CA SER A 51 -20.72 2.82 1.65
C SER A 51 -20.53 4.27 1.28
N SER A 52 -21.56 5.09 1.51
CA SER A 52 -21.41 6.54 1.47
C SER A 52 -20.49 7.01 2.60
N TYR A 53 -19.83 8.16 2.38
CA TYR A 53 -18.75 8.65 3.25
C TYR A 53 -19.21 9.08 4.67
N HIS A 54 -20.51 8.95 5.00
CA HIS A 54 -21.11 9.52 6.21
C HIS A 54 -22.05 8.58 7.00
N SER A 55 -22.19 7.28 6.63
CA SER A 55 -23.03 6.35 7.40
C SER A 55 -22.42 6.00 8.77
N LYS A 56 -23.03 6.52 9.85
CA LYS A 56 -22.67 6.16 11.23
C LYS A 56 -22.82 4.65 11.51
N ASN A 57 -23.73 3.97 10.83
CA ASN A 57 -24.01 2.56 11.04
C ASN A 57 -22.96 1.66 10.37
N ILE A 58 -22.46 2.02 9.17
CA ILE A 58 -21.26 1.35 8.62
C ILE A 58 -20.00 1.65 9.43
N GLN A 59 -19.81 2.86 9.96
CA GLN A 59 -18.68 3.11 10.87
C GLN A 59 -18.72 2.17 12.10
N ARG A 60 -19.90 1.93 12.67
CA ARG A 60 -20.08 0.96 13.77
C ARG A 60 -19.84 -0.49 13.33
N LEU A 61 -20.23 -0.86 12.10
CA LEU A 61 -19.93 -2.17 11.53
C LEU A 61 -18.43 -2.38 11.28
N ILE A 62 -17.76 -1.39 10.68
CA ILE A 62 -16.32 -1.37 10.46
C ILE A 62 -15.56 -1.51 11.78
N LEU A 63 -15.98 -0.79 12.83
CA LEU A 63 -15.41 -0.97 14.16
C LEU A 63 -15.57 -2.42 14.66
N PHE A 64 -16.74 -3.03 14.48
CA PHE A 64 -16.96 -4.43 14.87
C PHE A 64 -16.15 -5.43 14.03
N LEU A 65 -15.98 -5.19 12.73
CA LEU A 65 -15.11 -5.98 11.84
C LEU A 65 -13.63 -5.89 12.26
N ASN A 66 -13.18 -4.72 12.71
CA ASN A 66 -11.84 -4.53 13.28
C ASN A 66 -11.65 -5.30 14.60
N GLU A 67 -12.65 -5.32 15.49
CA GLU A 67 -12.63 -6.14 16.71
C GLU A 67 -12.57 -7.64 16.38
N LEU A 68 -13.29 -8.07 15.34
CA LEU A 68 -13.23 -9.42 14.77
C LEU A 68 -11.92 -9.76 14.06
N ARG A 69 -11.06 -8.76 13.81
CA ARG A 69 -9.81 -8.85 13.02
C ARG A 69 -10.03 -9.28 11.57
N LEU A 70 -11.18 -8.90 10.99
CA LEU A 70 -11.53 -9.25 9.62
C LEU A 70 -10.94 -8.28 8.59
N SER A 71 -10.41 -8.85 7.51
CA SER A 71 -9.95 -8.08 6.35
C SER A 71 -11.15 -7.65 5.49
N TYR A 72 -11.33 -6.34 5.37
CA TYR A 72 -12.31 -5.73 4.48
C TYR A 72 -11.65 -4.71 3.56
N ILE A 73 -12.29 -4.42 2.43
CA ILE A 73 -11.96 -3.26 1.59
C ILE A 73 -13.21 -2.38 1.51
N GLU A 74 -13.05 -1.13 1.94
CA GLU A 74 -14.09 -0.10 1.86
C GLU A 74 -13.97 0.67 0.54
N TYR A 75 -15.05 0.71 -0.22
CA TYR A 75 -15.20 1.47 -1.45
C TYR A 75 -16.26 2.55 -1.22
N LYS A 76 -15.83 3.81 -1.30
CA LYS A 76 -16.69 4.98 -1.10
C LYS A 76 -17.56 5.30 -2.31
N ASN A 77 -17.10 4.87 -3.49
CA ASN A 77 -17.76 4.96 -4.78
C ASN A 77 -17.52 3.64 -5.53
N ILE A 78 -18.39 3.34 -6.50
CA ILE A 78 -18.15 2.25 -7.46
C ILE A 78 -17.34 2.82 -8.62
N ASP A 79 -16.13 2.31 -8.82
CA ASP A 79 -15.19 2.73 -9.84
C ASP A 79 -14.57 1.52 -10.56
N GLU A 80 -13.74 1.78 -11.59
CA GLU A 80 -13.05 0.71 -12.33
C GLU A 80 -12.18 -0.16 -11.40
N LYS A 81 -11.65 0.44 -10.33
CA LYS A 81 -10.84 -0.27 -9.33
C LYS A 81 -11.70 -1.29 -8.57
N PHE A 82 -12.88 -0.91 -8.07
CA PHE A 82 -13.83 -1.86 -7.48
C PHE A 82 -14.16 -3.00 -8.45
N TYR A 83 -14.44 -2.70 -9.72
CA TYR A 83 -14.74 -3.69 -10.74
C TYR A 83 -13.57 -4.67 -10.97
N HIS A 84 -12.35 -4.15 -11.11
CA HIS A 84 -11.15 -4.98 -11.23
C HIS A 84 -10.88 -5.81 -9.99
N ASP A 85 -10.98 -5.24 -8.79
CA ASP A 85 -10.77 -5.96 -7.53
C ASP A 85 -11.84 -7.07 -7.36
N LEU A 86 -13.09 -6.84 -7.80
CA LEU A 86 -14.17 -7.83 -7.83
C LEU A 86 -13.99 -8.94 -8.87
N ILE A 87 -13.34 -8.66 -9.99
CA ILE A 87 -12.97 -9.70 -10.96
C ILE A 87 -11.80 -10.53 -10.44
N ASN A 88 -10.78 -9.87 -9.89
CA ASN A 88 -9.51 -10.47 -9.50
C ASN A 88 -9.57 -11.22 -8.16
N HIS A 89 -10.45 -10.80 -7.25
CA HIS A 89 -10.72 -11.46 -5.98
C HIS A 89 -12.07 -12.19 -6.02
N ILE A 90 -12.21 -13.22 -5.19
CA ILE A 90 -13.50 -13.85 -4.92
C ILE A 90 -13.90 -13.36 -3.52
N PRO A 91 -14.75 -12.31 -3.41
CA PRO A 91 -15.18 -11.84 -2.10
C PRO A 91 -15.99 -12.95 -1.42
N SER A 92 -15.74 -13.16 -0.13
CA SER A 92 -16.58 -14.05 0.68
C SER A 92 -17.93 -13.41 0.99
N MET A 93 -17.98 -12.08 0.90
CA MET A 93 -19.08 -11.24 1.35
C MET A 93 -18.94 -9.86 0.70
N ILE A 94 -20.03 -9.36 0.14
CA ILE A 94 -20.20 -7.93 -0.16
C ILE A 94 -21.22 -7.40 0.84
N ILE A 95 -21.09 -6.12 1.21
CA ILE A 95 -21.97 -5.36 2.10
C ILE A 95 -22.30 -4.05 1.41
N LEU A 96 -23.57 -3.72 1.23
CA LEU A 96 -24.02 -2.46 0.64
C LEU A 96 -24.64 -1.57 1.73
N ASP A 97 -24.39 -0.27 1.69
CA ASP A 97 -25.11 0.72 2.51
C ASP A 97 -26.05 1.56 1.63
N HIS A 98 -25.56 1.97 0.45
CA HIS A 98 -26.20 3.00 -0.36
C HIS A 98 -27.30 2.50 -1.31
N ILE A 99 -28.19 3.43 -1.67
CA ILE A 99 -29.19 3.25 -2.73
C ILE A 99 -28.55 3.55 -4.09
N PRO A 100 -28.64 2.65 -5.08
CA PRO A 100 -28.06 2.92 -6.40
C PRO A 100 -28.69 4.16 -7.06
N ASN A 101 -27.84 5.13 -7.43
CA ASN A 101 -28.20 6.38 -8.10
C ASN A 101 -28.01 6.28 -9.63
N SER A 102 -28.38 7.32 -10.38
CA SER A 102 -28.20 7.38 -11.85
C SER A 102 -26.78 6.99 -12.31
N ASN A 103 -25.74 7.43 -11.59
CA ASN A 103 -24.35 7.10 -11.90
C ASN A 103 -24.04 5.60 -11.69
N PHE A 104 -24.61 4.95 -10.68
CA PHE A 104 -24.52 3.50 -10.49
C PHE A 104 -25.12 2.74 -11.68
N TYR A 105 -26.29 3.15 -12.18
CA TYR A 105 -26.90 2.52 -13.35
C TYR A 105 -26.10 2.77 -14.62
N ASN A 106 -25.58 3.99 -14.82
CA ASN A 106 -24.71 4.30 -15.94
C ASN A 106 -23.41 3.47 -15.92
N PHE A 107 -22.81 3.27 -14.75
CA PHE A 107 -21.64 2.40 -14.57
C PHE A 107 -21.96 0.94 -14.91
N ILE A 108 -23.07 0.38 -14.41
CA ILE A 108 -23.51 -0.98 -14.77
C ILE A 108 -23.81 -1.10 -16.27
N ASN A 109 -24.42 -0.08 -16.88
CA ASN A 109 -24.70 -0.06 -18.32
C ASN A 109 -23.41 0.02 -19.16
N GLN A 110 -22.41 0.80 -18.75
CA GLN A 110 -21.09 0.87 -19.41
C GLN A 110 -20.34 -0.46 -19.34
N TYR A 111 -20.32 -1.13 -18.20
CA TYR A 111 -19.65 -2.43 -18.03
C TYR A 111 -20.50 -3.63 -18.49
N GLN A 112 -21.71 -3.36 -18.98
CA GLN A 112 -22.74 -4.30 -19.40
C GLN A 112 -23.18 -5.31 -18.32
N ILE A 113 -24.22 -6.07 -18.67
CA ILE A 113 -24.92 -7.09 -17.88
C ILE A 113 -23.98 -8.07 -17.15
N ASN A 114 -22.76 -8.26 -17.68
CA ASN A 114 -21.68 -9.02 -17.07
C ASN A 114 -21.43 -8.68 -15.59
N LEU A 115 -21.47 -7.42 -15.14
CA LEU A 115 -21.21 -7.12 -13.73
C LEU A 115 -22.26 -7.74 -12.79
N LEU A 116 -23.55 -7.62 -13.13
CA LEU A 116 -24.65 -8.18 -12.34
C LEU A 116 -24.69 -9.72 -12.42
N ILE A 117 -24.46 -10.29 -13.60
CA ILE A 117 -24.32 -11.74 -13.74
C ILE A 117 -23.13 -12.23 -12.92
N HIS A 118 -21.95 -11.60 -13.03
CA HIS A 118 -20.73 -12.03 -12.34
C HIS A 118 -20.82 -11.85 -10.82
N LEU A 119 -21.49 -10.81 -10.32
CA LEU A 119 -21.85 -10.66 -8.91
C LEU A 119 -22.68 -11.85 -8.43
N ASN A 120 -23.77 -12.19 -9.12
CA ASN A 120 -24.61 -13.34 -8.75
C ASN A 120 -23.88 -14.68 -8.92
N HIS A 121 -23.04 -14.84 -9.93
CA HIS A 121 -22.38 -16.11 -10.28
C HIS A 121 -21.12 -16.40 -9.46
N LYS A 122 -20.33 -15.37 -9.08
CA LYS A 122 -19.17 -15.50 -8.17
C LYS A 122 -19.53 -15.32 -6.70
N CYS A 123 -20.60 -14.61 -6.36
CA CYS A 123 -20.97 -14.32 -4.97
C CYS A 123 -22.31 -14.96 -4.57
N GLN A 124 -22.40 -16.30 -4.66
CA GLN A 124 -23.54 -17.11 -4.19
C GLN A 124 -23.88 -16.96 -2.68
N ASN A 125 -23.14 -16.17 -1.91
CA ASN A 125 -23.32 -15.95 -0.46
C ASN A 125 -23.26 -14.46 -0.04
N CYS A 126 -23.54 -13.52 -0.94
CA CYS A 126 -23.40 -12.07 -0.70
C CYS A 126 -24.42 -11.45 0.29
N ILE A 127 -23.99 -10.52 1.16
CA ILE A 127 -24.90 -9.75 2.03
C ILE A 127 -25.34 -8.44 1.35
N SER A 128 -26.50 -8.48 0.70
CA SER A 128 -27.21 -7.24 0.36
C SER A 128 -27.85 -6.59 1.61
N ILE A 129 -27.06 -6.07 2.55
CA ILE A 129 -27.56 -5.03 3.46
C ILE A 129 -28.06 -3.89 2.55
N LYS A 130 -29.22 -3.30 2.83
CA LYS A 130 -29.75 -2.15 2.09
C LYS A 130 -30.42 -1.23 3.08
N TYR A 131 -30.01 0.03 3.12
CA TYR A 131 -30.65 1.03 3.96
C TYR A 131 -31.89 1.54 3.24
N SER A 132 -32.99 1.63 3.97
CA SER A 132 -34.27 2.09 3.44
C SER A 132 -34.40 3.60 3.60
N GLN A 133 -33.86 4.36 2.65
CA GLN A 133 -34.30 5.75 2.46
C GLN A 133 -34.36 6.14 0.97
N MET A 134 -35.20 5.40 0.24
CA MET A 134 -35.67 5.53 -1.17
C MET A 134 -35.49 4.23 -1.97
N LEU A 135 -36.59 3.75 -2.58
CA LEU A 135 -36.61 2.60 -3.47
C LEU A 135 -37.11 3.03 -4.87
N PHE A 136 -36.17 3.11 -5.81
CA PHE A 136 -36.37 2.95 -7.26
C PHE A 136 -37.47 3.77 -7.96
N GLU A 137 -37.15 5.03 -8.29
CA GLU A 137 -37.72 5.65 -9.49
C GLU A 137 -36.89 5.26 -10.73
N ASN A 138 -37.58 4.71 -11.73
CA ASN A 138 -37.18 4.45 -13.11
C ASN A 138 -35.90 3.63 -13.41
N ILE A 139 -36.11 2.34 -13.74
CA ILE A 139 -35.56 1.62 -14.92
C ILE A 139 -36.38 0.32 -15.08
N SER A 140 -36.67 -0.08 -16.31
CA SER A 140 -37.50 -1.25 -16.65
C SER A 140 -36.75 -2.23 -17.55
N TYR A 141 -36.47 -3.43 -17.06
CA TYR A 141 -36.14 -4.62 -17.86
C TYR A 141 -36.69 -5.89 -17.18
N PRO A 142 -37.09 -6.94 -17.94
CA PRO A 142 -37.91 -8.02 -17.41
C PRO A 142 -37.07 -9.19 -16.89
N THR A 143 -36.87 -9.25 -15.57
CA THR A 143 -36.67 -10.49 -14.75
C THR A 143 -36.42 -10.20 -13.25
N ILE A 144 -36.52 -8.95 -12.79
CA ILE A 144 -36.49 -8.64 -11.35
C ILE A 144 -37.86 -8.07 -10.95
N ASP A 145 -38.79 -8.95 -10.57
CA ASP A 145 -40.10 -8.57 -10.04
C ASP A 145 -39.99 -8.07 -8.57
N PHE A 146 -39.58 -6.81 -8.42
CA PHE A 146 -39.89 -6.04 -7.22
C PHE A 146 -41.10 -5.14 -7.50
N ASN A 147 -42.28 -5.77 -7.47
CA ASN A 147 -43.59 -5.14 -7.62
C ASN A 147 -43.71 -3.81 -6.82
N ARG A 148 -43.75 -2.69 -7.57
CA ARG A 148 -43.59 -1.31 -7.07
C ARG A 148 -44.57 -0.92 -5.95
N GLU A 149 -45.79 -1.46 -5.95
CA GLU A 149 -46.81 -1.06 -4.97
C GLU A 149 -46.64 -1.69 -3.58
N LYS A 150 -45.84 -2.77 -3.47
CA LYS A 150 -45.75 -3.58 -2.25
C LYS A 150 -44.61 -3.22 -1.29
N LEU A 151 -43.81 -2.19 -1.59
CA LEU A 151 -42.53 -1.91 -0.91
C LEU A 151 -42.40 -0.49 -0.31
N LYS A 152 -43.52 0.15 0.08
CA LYS A 152 -43.45 1.39 0.86
C LYS A 152 -43.01 1.10 2.30
N PRO A 153 -41.88 1.66 2.80
CA PRO A 153 -41.47 1.46 4.18
C PRO A 153 -42.40 2.20 5.14
N ILE A 154 -42.60 1.65 6.33
CA ILE A 154 -43.44 2.24 7.38
C ILE A 154 -42.52 2.80 8.47
N ILE A 155 -42.77 4.04 8.87
CA ILE A 155 -42.07 4.70 9.98
C ILE A 155 -42.84 4.40 11.26
N HIS A 156 -42.20 3.71 12.21
CA HIS A 156 -42.75 3.42 13.53
C HIS A 156 -42.05 4.27 14.60
N THR A 157 -42.76 4.67 15.64
CA THR A 157 -42.22 5.36 16.82
C THR A 157 -42.41 4.48 18.05
N THR A 158 -41.32 4.00 18.63
CA THR A 158 -41.34 2.93 19.64
C THR A 158 -41.09 3.47 21.04
N GLN A 159 -42.11 3.49 21.90
CA GLN A 159 -42.01 3.89 23.33
C GLN A 159 -42.32 2.77 24.33
N SER A 160 -42.84 1.62 23.87
CA SER A 160 -43.32 0.51 24.71
C SER A 160 -42.25 -0.56 24.97
N PRO A 161 -42.42 -1.48 25.94
CA PRO A 161 -41.61 -2.69 26.03
C PRO A 161 -41.99 -3.71 24.96
N PHE A 162 -40.99 -4.19 24.23
CA PHE A 162 -41.17 -5.08 23.08
C PHE A 162 -40.53 -6.46 23.26
N LYS A 163 -41.05 -7.48 22.58
CA LYS A 163 -40.46 -8.84 22.46
C LYS A 163 -39.89 -9.05 21.05
N ILE A 164 -38.73 -9.69 20.93
CA ILE A 164 -38.22 -10.13 19.62
C ILE A 164 -38.80 -11.51 19.33
N GLU A 165 -39.17 -11.76 18.07
CA GLU A 165 -39.62 -13.07 17.60
C GLU A 165 -39.08 -13.38 16.20
N GLN A 166 -39.23 -14.63 15.77
CA GLN A 166 -38.76 -15.13 14.48
C GLN A 166 -39.87 -15.97 13.82
N SER A 167 -40.18 -15.69 12.55
CA SER A 167 -41.30 -16.33 11.85
C SER A 167 -41.10 -17.82 11.55
N ASN A 168 -39.86 -18.33 11.55
CA ASN A 168 -39.56 -19.70 11.14
C ASN A 168 -38.30 -20.24 11.84
N GLN A 169 -38.35 -21.44 12.40
CA GLN A 169 -37.31 -21.99 13.29
C GLN A 169 -36.03 -22.50 12.58
N ILE A 170 -36.03 -22.55 11.24
CA ILE A 170 -34.99 -23.22 10.43
C ILE A 170 -33.60 -22.59 10.65
N ILE A 171 -33.53 -21.28 10.85
CA ILE A 171 -32.28 -20.60 11.21
C ILE A 171 -32.12 -20.66 12.73
N LYS A 172 -31.61 -21.79 13.23
CA LYS A 172 -31.11 -21.90 14.61
C LYS A 172 -29.85 -21.03 14.74
N LEU A 173 -30.03 -19.79 15.20
CA LEU A 173 -28.93 -18.92 15.63
C LEU A 173 -27.98 -19.70 16.55
N LEU A 174 -26.70 -19.71 16.18
CA LEU A 174 -25.69 -20.57 16.79
C LEU A 174 -25.18 -19.99 18.10
N HIS A 175 -25.11 -18.67 18.20
CA HIS A 175 -24.77 -17.98 19.44
C HIS A 175 -25.99 -17.67 20.30
N PHE A 176 -27.25 -17.71 19.86
CA PHE A 176 -28.40 -17.43 20.74
C PHE A 176 -29.07 -18.69 21.32
N GLU A 177 -29.34 -18.69 22.62
CA GLU A 177 -30.09 -19.76 23.29
C GLU A 177 -31.60 -19.48 23.35
N LYS A 178 -32.00 -18.21 23.58
CA LYS A 178 -33.41 -17.82 23.78
C LYS A 178 -33.82 -16.64 22.90
N ILE A 179 -35.05 -16.70 22.39
CA ILE A 179 -35.75 -15.61 21.72
C ILE A 179 -36.01 -14.50 22.75
N LEU A 180 -35.53 -13.26 22.50
CA LEU A 180 -35.43 -12.21 23.52
C LEU A 180 -36.81 -11.65 23.94
N PRO A 181 -37.20 -11.78 25.23
CA PRO A 181 -38.50 -11.31 25.69
C PRO A 181 -38.63 -9.79 25.91
N TYR A 182 -37.55 -9.01 25.89
CA TYR A 182 -37.58 -7.57 26.21
C TYR A 182 -36.53 -6.72 25.47
N PHE A 183 -36.98 -5.67 24.77
CA PHE A 183 -36.25 -4.40 24.68
C PHE A 183 -36.40 -3.68 26.03
N SER A 184 -35.30 -3.48 26.76
CA SER A 184 -35.31 -2.69 28.00
C SER A 184 -35.19 -1.19 27.71
N TYR A 185 -35.78 -0.39 28.59
CA TYR A 185 -35.92 1.07 28.52
C TYR A 185 -34.57 1.83 28.42
N TYR A 186 -33.99 1.91 27.23
CA TYR A 186 -32.80 2.73 26.97
C TYR A 186 -33.23 4.17 26.65
N HIS A 187 -32.79 5.11 27.51
CA HIS A 187 -33.26 6.50 27.59
C HIS A 187 -32.93 7.43 26.39
N GLU A 188 -32.58 6.91 25.22
CA GLU A 188 -32.16 7.70 24.05
C GLU A 188 -32.98 7.46 22.76
N LEU A 189 -34.01 6.59 22.79
CA LEU A 189 -34.82 6.29 21.59
C LEU A 189 -35.97 7.29 21.35
N ASN A 190 -35.61 8.55 21.09
CA ASN A 190 -36.44 9.48 20.30
C ASN A 190 -36.33 9.20 18.78
N ASN A 191 -35.87 8.01 18.40
CA ASN A 191 -35.53 7.66 17.03
C ASN A 191 -36.73 7.04 16.30
N ARG A 192 -37.07 7.64 15.15
CA ARG A 192 -38.01 7.07 14.19
C ARG A 192 -37.41 5.81 13.58
N CYS A 193 -38.20 4.74 13.53
CA CYS A 193 -37.75 3.40 13.22
C CYS A 193 -38.32 2.98 11.85
N ILE A 194 -37.46 2.74 10.86
CA ILE A 194 -37.89 2.36 9.51
C ILE A 194 -37.97 0.82 9.43
N SER A 195 -39.19 0.29 9.31
CA SER A 195 -39.40 -1.15 9.16
C SER A 195 -39.16 -1.61 7.72
N LEU A 196 -38.68 -2.85 7.56
CA LEU A 196 -38.58 -3.48 6.25
C LEU A 196 -39.99 -3.87 5.76
N PRO A 197 -40.37 -3.51 4.52
CA PRO A 197 -41.67 -3.87 3.97
C PRO A 197 -41.79 -5.39 3.75
N ILE A 198 -42.88 -6.01 4.23
CA ILE A 198 -43.20 -7.41 3.95
C ILE A 198 -44.17 -7.50 2.79
N ASN A 199 -43.75 -8.14 1.70
CA ASN A 199 -44.71 -8.65 0.72
C ASN A 199 -45.37 -9.91 1.30
N LYS A 200 -46.63 -9.77 1.75
CA LYS A 200 -47.42 -10.86 2.40
C LYS A 200 -47.51 -12.16 1.58
N ASN A 201 -47.22 -12.12 0.27
CA ASN A 201 -47.31 -13.29 -0.61
C ASN A 201 -46.04 -14.19 -0.58
N ASN A 202 -44.90 -13.74 -0.03
CA ASN A 202 -43.65 -14.51 0.00
C ASN A 202 -43.48 -15.27 1.33
N LEU A 203 -44.26 -16.34 1.50
CA LEU A 203 -44.33 -17.21 2.69
C LEU A 203 -43.03 -17.96 3.06
N THR A 204 -41.93 -17.81 2.30
CA THR A 204 -40.72 -18.64 2.46
C THR A 204 -39.48 -17.89 2.96
N ASN A 205 -39.63 -16.65 3.42
CA ASN A 205 -38.53 -15.88 4.03
C ASN A 205 -38.54 -16.06 5.55
N THR A 206 -37.36 -16.13 6.18
CA THR A 206 -37.25 -16.05 7.64
C THR A 206 -37.20 -14.58 8.04
N ILE A 207 -38.14 -14.13 8.86
CA ILE A 207 -38.24 -12.74 9.33
C ILE A 207 -37.97 -12.74 10.83
N ILE A 208 -37.02 -11.91 11.27
CA ILE A 208 -36.91 -11.52 12.68
C ILE A 208 -37.61 -10.17 12.84
N TYR A 209 -38.58 -10.11 13.74
CA TYR A 209 -39.39 -8.93 14.01
C TYR A 209 -39.48 -8.67 15.50
N VAL A 210 -40.03 -7.52 15.84
CA VAL A 210 -40.30 -7.06 17.19
C VAL A 210 -41.80 -6.93 17.36
N GLU A 211 -42.38 -7.58 18.36
CA GLU A 211 -43.80 -7.50 18.71
C GLU A 211 -43.99 -6.62 19.95
N ASN A 212 -44.88 -5.63 19.86
CA ASN A 212 -45.28 -4.80 21.00
C ASN A 212 -46.12 -5.64 21.96
N LYS A 213 -45.77 -5.70 23.25
CA LYS A 213 -46.52 -6.53 24.20
C LYS A 213 -47.92 -6.02 24.53
N ILE A 214 -48.19 -4.74 24.27
CA ILE A 214 -49.47 -4.09 24.57
C ILE A 214 -50.34 -4.03 23.31
N THR A 215 -49.77 -3.61 22.17
CA THR A 215 -50.52 -3.42 20.92
C THR A 215 -50.45 -4.61 19.95
N LEU A 216 -49.60 -5.62 20.22
CA LEU A 216 -49.29 -6.75 19.32
C LEU A 216 -48.76 -6.34 17.93
N GLU A 217 -48.38 -5.07 17.76
CA GLU A 217 -47.81 -4.53 16.53
C GLU A 217 -46.44 -5.15 16.22
N LYS A 218 -46.23 -5.59 14.97
CA LYS A 218 -45.00 -6.27 14.52
C LYS A 218 -44.15 -5.36 13.61
N ILE A 219 -42.92 -5.09 14.05
CA ILE A 219 -41.93 -4.26 13.35
C ILE A 219 -40.77 -5.16 12.88
N ASN A 220 -40.57 -5.29 11.58
CA ASN A 220 -39.54 -6.19 11.03
C ASN A 220 -38.13 -5.61 11.16
N LEU A 221 -37.21 -6.40 11.70
CA LEU A 221 -35.81 -6.02 11.88
C LEU A 221 -34.87 -6.63 10.86
N MET A 222 -35.16 -7.86 10.44
CA MET A 222 -34.33 -8.58 9.48
C MET A 222 -35.18 -9.51 8.63
N ILE A 223 -34.86 -9.60 7.35
CA ILE A 223 -35.44 -10.58 6.41
C ILE A 223 -34.29 -11.38 5.78
N ILE A 224 -34.40 -12.70 5.82
CA ILE A 224 -33.47 -13.64 5.17
C ILE A 224 -34.20 -14.33 4.03
N SER A 225 -33.69 -14.16 2.80
CA SER A 225 -34.25 -14.77 1.59
C SER A 225 -33.73 -16.20 1.37
N LYS A 226 -34.42 -16.95 0.49
CA LYS A 226 -33.96 -18.27 0.00
C LYS A 226 -32.57 -18.21 -0.65
N GLU A 227 -32.21 -17.08 -1.26
CA GLU A 227 -30.93 -16.85 -1.94
C GLU A 227 -29.82 -16.41 -0.97
N LYS A 228 -29.99 -16.66 0.34
CA LYS A 228 -29.07 -16.25 1.41
C LYS A 228 -28.83 -14.72 1.50
N GLN A 229 -29.66 -13.88 0.90
CA GLN A 229 -29.56 -12.43 1.09
C GLN A 229 -30.16 -12.06 2.45
N ILE A 230 -29.50 -11.13 3.15
CA ILE A 230 -29.92 -10.68 4.47
C ILE A 230 -30.09 -9.16 4.47
N TYR A 231 -31.32 -8.72 4.73
CA TYR A 231 -31.73 -7.33 4.83
C TYR A 231 -31.86 -6.96 6.30
N LEU A 232 -31.29 -5.84 6.74
CA LEU A 232 -31.35 -5.36 8.12
C LEU A 232 -32.04 -3.98 8.16
N SER A 233 -32.97 -3.79 9.09
CA SER A 233 -33.57 -2.48 9.39
C SER A 233 -32.58 -1.56 10.13
N GLU A 234 -32.80 -0.26 10.06
CA GLU A 234 -32.01 0.71 10.84
C GLU A 234 -32.18 0.52 12.36
N CYS A 235 -33.40 0.18 12.80
CA CYS A 235 -33.75 -0.13 14.20
C CYS A 235 -32.77 -1.13 14.85
N LEU A 236 -32.36 -2.13 14.08
CA LEU A 236 -31.52 -3.22 14.54
C LEU A 236 -30.14 -2.72 15.03
N TYR A 237 -29.56 -1.72 14.37
CA TYR A 237 -28.23 -1.19 14.73
C TYR A 237 -28.22 -0.49 16.10
N HIS A 238 -29.35 0.05 16.57
CA HIS A 238 -29.38 0.78 17.84
C HIS A 238 -29.38 -0.13 19.08
N HIS A 239 -29.71 -1.41 18.94
CA HIS A 239 -29.74 -2.35 20.06
C HIS A 239 -28.52 -3.28 20.10
N TRP A 240 -28.06 -3.65 21.29
CA TRP A 240 -26.82 -4.41 21.48
C TRP A 240 -26.80 -5.82 20.90
N PHE A 241 -27.95 -6.45 20.67
CA PHE A 241 -28.02 -7.83 20.17
C PHE A 241 -27.65 -7.94 18.68
N ILE A 242 -27.50 -6.81 17.98
CA ILE A 242 -26.93 -6.74 16.63
C ILE A 242 -25.58 -7.45 16.55
N TRP A 243 -24.72 -7.35 17.56
CA TRP A 243 -23.36 -7.88 17.50
C TRP A 243 -23.30 -9.42 17.45
N PRO A 244 -23.92 -10.17 18.38
CA PRO A 244 -24.02 -11.63 18.26
C PRO A 244 -24.87 -12.07 17.06
N LEU A 245 -25.85 -11.27 16.61
CA LEU A 245 -26.62 -11.58 15.41
C LEU A 245 -25.77 -11.47 14.13
N ILE A 246 -24.95 -10.42 13.99
CA ILE A 246 -24.00 -10.26 12.87
C ILE A 246 -22.97 -11.39 12.85
N MET A 247 -22.49 -11.84 14.01
CA MET A 247 -21.61 -13.02 14.10
C MET A 247 -22.25 -14.28 13.52
N ASP A 248 -23.51 -14.54 13.88
CA ASP A 248 -24.27 -15.69 13.36
C ASP A 248 -24.58 -15.55 11.87
N ILE A 249 -24.93 -14.34 11.41
CA ILE A 249 -25.10 -14.00 9.98
C ILE A 249 -23.81 -14.32 9.20
N PHE A 250 -22.67 -13.80 9.65
CA PHE A 250 -21.39 -14.02 8.97
C PHE A 250 -21.04 -15.51 8.91
N ARG A 251 -21.21 -16.25 10.02
CA ARG A 251 -20.94 -17.69 10.07
C ARG A 251 -21.90 -18.50 9.16
N TYR A 252 -23.19 -18.17 9.16
CA TYR A 252 -24.21 -18.85 8.35
C TYR A 252 -23.92 -18.72 6.85
N LEU A 253 -23.70 -17.49 6.39
CA LEU A 253 -23.54 -17.20 4.96
C LEU A 253 -22.22 -17.74 4.40
N THR A 254 -21.16 -17.61 5.18
CA THR A 254 -19.84 -18.12 4.81
C THR A 254 -19.73 -19.64 4.96
N SER A 255 -20.85 -20.34 5.25
CA SER A 255 -20.92 -21.80 5.30
C SER A 255 -19.89 -22.42 6.27
N ASN A 256 -19.66 -21.76 7.42
CA ASN A 256 -18.60 -22.05 8.39
C ASN A 256 -17.15 -21.93 7.89
N VAL A 257 -16.87 -21.41 6.69
CA VAL A 257 -15.49 -21.16 6.21
C VAL A 257 -14.71 -20.29 7.20
N TYR A 258 -15.40 -19.32 7.81
CA TYR A 258 -14.93 -18.69 9.03
C TYR A 258 -15.58 -19.31 10.26
N ASN A 259 -14.92 -20.30 10.86
CA ASN A 259 -15.19 -20.70 12.23
C ASN A 259 -14.47 -19.75 13.21
N TYR A 260 -14.76 -18.44 13.12
CA TYR A 260 -13.96 -17.32 13.66
C TYR A 260 -13.25 -17.66 14.98
N TYR A 261 -14.03 -18.03 16.00
CA TYR A 261 -13.54 -18.43 17.32
C TYR A 261 -14.30 -19.65 17.91
N GLY A 262 -15.20 -20.26 17.14
CA GLY A 262 -16.19 -21.21 17.65
C GLY A 262 -17.08 -20.63 18.76
N LEU A 263 -17.72 -21.52 19.54
CA LEU A 263 -18.50 -21.14 20.73
C LEU A 263 -17.65 -21.03 22.01
N ASN A 264 -16.43 -21.56 22.01
CA ASN A 264 -15.60 -21.64 23.21
C ASN A 264 -15.01 -20.25 23.52
N ARG A 265 -14.99 -19.87 24.79
CA ARG A 265 -14.35 -18.65 25.30
C ARG A 265 -13.54 -18.98 26.55
N TYR A 266 -12.25 -18.70 26.49
CA TYR A 266 -11.34 -18.89 27.61
C TYR A 266 -11.28 -17.61 28.42
N ILE A 267 -11.65 -17.69 29.71
CA ILE A 267 -11.65 -16.55 30.63
C ILE A 267 -10.63 -16.78 31.74
N GLN A 268 -9.84 -15.76 31.99
CA GLN A 268 -8.98 -15.61 33.15
C GLN A 268 -9.27 -14.24 33.77
N ILE A 269 -9.44 -14.19 35.10
CA ILE A 269 -9.62 -12.95 35.85
C ILE A 269 -8.47 -12.85 36.84
N ASP A 270 -7.60 -11.88 36.57
CA ASP A 270 -6.43 -11.56 37.37
C ASP A 270 -6.79 -10.40 38.32
N ILE A 271 -6.48 -10.59 39.60
CA ILE A 271 -6.60 -9.59 40.67
C ILE A 271 -5.18 -9.22 41.08
N ASP A 272 -4.71 -8.08 40.60
CA ASP A 272 -3.40 -7.51 40.97
C ASP A 272 -3.45 -6.86 42.37
N ASP A 273 -2.31 -6.37 42.83
CA ASP A 273 -2.14 -5.63 44.08
C ASP A 273 -2.48 -6.41 45.37
N ILE A 274 -2.44 -7.75 45.35
CA ILE A 274 -2.68 -8.55 46.55
C ILE A 274 -1.58 -8.27 47.59
N PHE A 275 -2.04 -7.95 48.81
CA PHE A 275 -1.30 -7.37 49.93
C PHE A 275 -0.92 -5.88 49.81
N LEU A 276 -1.24 -5.15 48.74
CA LEU A 276 -1.03 -3.69 48.70
C LEU A 276 -2.24 -2.90 49.22
N GLY A 277 -1.99 -1.70 49.74
CA GLY A 277 -3.02 -0.71 50.08
C GLY A 277 -2.42 0.69 50.09
N SER A 278 -3.09 1.67 49.47
CA SER A 278 -2.60 3.05 49.39
C SER A 278 -3.01 3.92 50.59
N LYS A 279 -4.03 3.46 51.31
CA LYS A 279 -4.62 4.05 52.52
C LYS A 279 -5.08 2.90 53.43
N SER A 280 -5.36 3.20 54.69
CA SER A 280 -6.16 2.27 55.51
C SER A 280 -7.51 2.03 54.83
N HIS A 281 -7.99 0.78 54.88
CA HIS A 281 -9.21 0.27 54.24
C HIS A 281 -9.10 -0.03 52.74
N ASP A 282 -7.91 0.03 52.12
CA ASP A 282 -7.72 -0.38 50.72
C ASP A 282 -7.46 -1.88 50.55
N ARG A 283 -7.25 -2.64 51.63
CA ARG A 283 -6.95 -4.08 51.59
C ARG A 283 -8.21 -4.93 51.80
N LEU A 284 -8.15 -6.20 51.39
CA LEU A 284 -9.25 -7.15 51.57
C LEU A 284 -9.40 -7.55 53.05
N LYS A 285 -10.62 -7.46 53.58
CA LYS A 285 -10.97 -7.95 54.92
C LYS A 285 -11.50 -9.39 54.86
N SER A 286 -11.66 -10.02 56.02
CA SER A 286 -12.21 -11.38 56.15
C SER A 286 -13.52 -11.61 55.37
N ASP A 287 -14.46 -10.67 55.47
CA ASP A 287 -15.76 -10.75 54.80
C ASP A 287 -15.66 -10.58 53.28
N ASP A 288 -14.68 -9.83 52.80
CA ASP A 288 -14.42 -9.63 51.36
C ASP A 288 -13.88 -10.91 50.72
N ILE A 289 -13.04 -11.64 51.46
CA ILE A 289 -12.49 -12.94 51.05
C ILE A 289 -13.60 -13.99 51.01
N GLN A 290 -14.50 -14.00 52.00
CA GLN A 290 -15.70 -14.85 51.96
C GLN A 290 -16.59 -14.51 50.76
N ALA A 291 -16.80 -13.23 50.47
CA ALA A 291 -17.57 -12.79 49.31
C ALA A 291 -16.90 -13.15 47.96
N LEU A 292 -15.57 -13.10 47.89
CA LEU A 292 -14.77 -13.53 46.74
C LEU A 292 -14.85 -15.05 46.51
N ILE A 293 -14.83 -15.85 47.58
CA ILE A 293 -15.04 -17.30 47.50
C ILE A 293 -16.48 -17.60 47.06
N HIS A 294 -17.46 -16.86 47.56
CA HIS A 294 -18.87 -17.03 47.17
C HIS A 294 -19.11 -16.65 45.69
N SER A 295 -18.54 -15.55 45.19
CA SER A 295 -18.64 -15.17 43.78
C SER A 295 -17.92 -16.18 42.87
N GLN A 296 -16.79 -16.72 43.31
CA GLN A 296 -16.10 -17.81 42.62
C GLN A 296 -17.00 -19.05 42.48
N SER A 297 -17.64 -19.48 43.58
CA SER A 297 -18.61 -20.58 43.58
C SER A 297 -19.83 -20.31 42.68
N PHE A 298 -20.30 -19.05 42.62
CA PHE A 298 -21.36 -18.67 41.68
C PHE A 298 -20.92 -18.80 40.23
N ILE A 299 -19.70 -18.32 39.90
CA ILE A 299 -19.12 -18.42 38.55
C ILE A 299 -18.87 -19.87 38.15
N GLN A 300 -18.51 -20.75 39.10
CA GLN A 300 -18.28 -22.17 38.86
C GLN A 300 -19.51 -22.93 38.31
N ASN A 301 -20.73 -22.40 38.51
CA ASN A 301 -21.94 -22.94 37.87
C ASN A 301 -21.97 -22.76 36.34
N TYR A 302 -21.14 -21.86 35.80
CA TYR A 302 -21.04 -21.54 34.36
C TYR A 302 -19.67 -21.89 33.77
N ILE A 303 -18.63 -21.96 34.61
CA ILE A 303 -17.25 -22.21 34.21
C ILE A 303 -16.63 -23.28 35.14
N SER A 304 -16.49 -24.50 34.64
CA SER A 304 -15.87 -25.59 35.41
C SER A 304 -14.48 -25.21 35.92
N ASN A 305 -14.17 -25.59 37.16
CA ASN A 305 -12.87 -25.40 37.81
C ASN A 305 -12.39 -23.94 37.91
N PHE A 306 -13.28 -22.94 37.73
CA PHE A 306 -12.89 -21.54 37.79
C PHE A 306 -12.31 -21.15 39.15
N ARG A 307 -11.14 -20.52 39.11
CA ARG A 307 -10.47 -19.90 40.27
C ARG A 307 -10.00 -18.51 39.89
N TYR A 308 -10.21 -17.54 40.78
CA TYR A 308 -9.57 -16.23 40.66
C TYR A 308 -8.04 -16.37 40.72
N ARG A 309 -7.36 -15.52 39.96
CA ARG A 309 -5.90 -15.47 39.95
C ARG A 309 -5.42 -14.26 40.75
N LEU A 310 -4.51 -14.47 41.69
CA LEU A 310 -4.07 -13.49 42.69
C LEU A 310 -2.62 -13.09 42.43
N GLY A 311 -2.43 -11.85 41.97
CA GLY A 311 -1.13 -11.23 41.73
C GLY A 311 -0.64 -10.54 43.00
N PHE A 312 0.38 -11.11 43.64
CA PHE A 312 0.82 -10.69 44.97
C PHE A 312 2.22 -10.07 44.99
N SER A 313 2.40 -9.14 45.92
CA SER A 313 3.71 -8.59 46.30
C SER A 313 3.94 -8.83 47.80
N GLY A 314 4.65 -9.91 48.13
CA GLY A 314 4.73 -10.46 49.49
C GLY A 314 5.41 -9.54 50.51
N TYR A 315 6.11 -8.47 50.09
CA TYR A 315 6.72 -7.49 50.99
C TYR A 315 5.69 -6.81 51.91
N TYR A 316 4.44 -6.69 51.45
CA TYR A 316 3.37 -5.97 52.15
C TYR A 316 2.43 -6.90 52.95
N TYR A 317 2.75 -8.19 53.08
CA TYR A 317 1.96 -9.14 53.88
C TYR A 317 2.01 -8.78 55.38
N ASN A 318 0.85 -8.75 56.05
CA ASN A 318 0.64 -8.24 57.41
C ASN A 318 1.12 -6.79 57.63
N SER A 319 1.07 -5.92 56.60
CA SER A 319 1.43 -4.49 56.73
C SER A 319 0.22 -3.54 56.78
N GLY A 320 -0.99 -4.05 57.04
CA GLY A 320 -2.22 -3.28 57.20
C GLY A 320 -2.59 -3.04 58.67
N ASN A 321 -3.84 -2.62 58.92
CA ASN A 321 -4.43 -2.62 60.25
C ASN A 321 -4.87 -4.05 60.70
N ASP A 322 -5.37 -4.21 61.92
CA ASP A 322 -5.72 -5.54 62.45
C ASP A 322 -6.79 -6.28 61.63
N GLU A 323 -7.82 -5.60 61.11
CA GLU A 323 -8.85 -6.23 60.26
C GLU A 323 -8.28 -6.66 58.90
N GLU A 324 -7.44 -5.81 58.30
CA GLU A 324 -6.77 -6.08 57.04
C GLU A 324 -5.74 -7.23 57.18
N ASN A 325 -5.02 -7.27 58.30
CA ASN A 325 -4.07 -8.33 58.63
C ASN A 325 -4.77 -9.67 58.95
N GLN A 326 -5.98 -9.64 59.53
CA GLN A 326 -6.84 -10.82 59.63
C GLN A 326 -7.29 -11.30 58.24
N GLY A 327 -7.65 -10.37 57.34
CA GLY A 327 -7.92 -10.67 55.94
C GLY A 327 -6.74 -11.34 55.25
N ASP A 328 -5.56 -10.73 55.26
CA ASP A 328 -4.30 -11.30 54.76
C ASP A 328 -4.08 -12.76 55.23
N ARG A 329 -4.23 -13.02 56.54
CA ARG A 329 -4.05 -14.36 57.13
C ARG A 329 -5.13 -15.33 56.66
N LEU A 330 -6.37 -14.89 56.53
CA LEU A 330 -7.46 -15.71 55.97
C LEU A 330 -7.20 -16.04 54.50
N LEU A 331 -6.68 -15.10 53.71
CA LEU A 331 -6.35 -15.32 52.30
C LEU A 331 -5.23 -16.37 52.13
N ILE A 332 -4.22 -16.34 53.02
CA ILE A 332 -3.18 -17.38 53.09
C ILE A 332 -3.75 -18.72 53.60
N LYS A 333 -4.69 -18.72 54.54
CA LYS A 333 -5.37 -19.94 55.02
C LYS A 333 -6.19 -20.61 53.92
N GLU A 334 -6.86 -19.81 53.09
CA GLU A 334 -7.74 -20.25 51.99
C GLU A 334 -7.02 -20.37 50.63
N LYS A 335 -5.68 -20.27 50.62
CA LYS A 335 -4.81 -20.17 49.43
C LYS A 335 -5.09 -21.17 48.31
N ASP A 336 -5.51 -22.40 48.63
CA ASP A 336 -5.69 -23.49 47.67
C ASP A 336 -6.94 -23.28 46.78
N LYS A 337 -7.89 -22.44 47.24
CA LYS A 337 -9.06 -22.00 46.47
C LYS A 337 -8.70 -21.05 45.32
N PHE A 338 -7.46 -20.55 45.28
CA PHE A 338 -6.99 -19.56 44.32
C PHE A 338 -5.79 -20.08 43.51
N ILE A 339 -5.49 -19.41 42.41
CA ILE A 339 -4.20 -19.55 41.70
C ILE A 339 -3.41 -18.28 41.98
N TRP A 340 -2.12 -18.38 42.28
CA TRP A 340 -1.28 -17.23 42.58
C TRP A 340 -0.33 -16.95 41.41
N PHE A 341 0.01 -15.70 41.15
CA PHE A 341 1.03 -15.34 40.16
C PHE A 341 1.92 -14.21 40.65
N HIS A 342 3.09 -14.10 40.04
CA HIS A 342 4.11 -13.15 40.48
C HIS A 342 3.75 -11.71 40.08
N HIS A 343 3.72 -10.80 41.05
CA HIS A 343 3.52 -9.36 40.83
C HIS A 343 4.63 -8.50 41.47
N THR A 344 5.88 -8.98 41.34
CA THR A 344 7.11 -8.45 41.97
C THR A 344 7.07 -8.32 43.49
N TRP A 345 8.23 -8.12 44.13
CA TRP A 345 8.33 -8.15 45.59
C TRP A 345 7.78 -6.87 46.24
N LYS A 346 8.14 -5.70 45.70
CA LYS A 346 7.79 -4.38 46.25
C LYS A 346 6.90 -3.56 45.31
N HIS A 347 6.20 -4.22 44.38
CA HIS A 347 5.40 -3.56 43.34
C HIS A 347 6.22 -2.49 42.57
N GLU A 348 7.49 -2.78 42.30
CA GLU A 348 8.42 -1.87 41.67
C GLU A 348 8.18 -1.70 40.16
N LYS A 349 8.34 -0.47 39.65
CA LYS A 349 8.22 -0.17 38.22
C LYS A 349 9.42 -0.72 37.44
N LEU A 350 9.19 -1.72 36.61
CA LEU A 350 10.23 -2.43 35.84
C LEU A 350 10.82 -1.60 34.68
N THR A 351 10.30 -0.40 34.42
CA THR A 351 10.97 0.60 33.59
C THR A 351 12.26 1.07 34.24
N ASN A 352 12.22 1.43 35.53
CA ASN A 352 13.31 2.10 36.22
C ASN A 352 14.40 1.12 36.70
N VAL A 353 14.34 -0.12 36.21
CA VAL A 353 15.24 -1.22 36.58
C VAL A 353 16.35 -1.32 35.54
N TYR A 354 17.52 -0.80 35.93
CA TYR A 354 18.75 -0.78 35.14
C TYR A 354 19.74 -1.89 35.55
N ASP A 355 19.54 -2.50 36.72
CA ASP A 355 20.39 -3.57 37.26
C ASP A 355 19.71 -4.94 37.20
N LYS A 356 20.45 -5.92 36.70
CA LYS A 356 20.06 -7.34 36.63
C LYS A 356 20.00 -8.00 38.00
N ILE A 357 20.91 -7.65 38.91
CA ILE A 357 21.04 -8.30 40.23
C ILE A 357 19.83 -7.93 41.10
N SER A 358 19.50 -6.64 41.17
CA SER A 358 18.32 -6.11 41.85
C SER A 358 17.03 -6.75 41.34
N LEU A 359 16.83 -6.84 40.02
CA LEU A 359 15.63 -7.46 39.44
C LEU A 359 15.53 -8.95 39.77
N PHE A 360 16.63 -9.68 39.64
CA PHE A 360 16.69 -11.10 39.97
C PHE A 360 16.40 -11.34 41.45
N SER A 361 17.07 -10.59 42.34
CA SER A 361 16.91 -10.68 43.79
C SER A 361 15.46 -10.37 44.22
N SER A 362 14.89 -9.28 43.72
CA SER A 362 13.48 -8.93 43.96
C SER A 362 12.52 -10.00 43.44
N THR A 363 12.74 -10.49 42.21
CA THR A 363 11.92 -11.56 41.62
C THR A 363 11.97 -12.82 42.49
N LYS A 364 13.17 -13.19 42.97
CA LYS A 364 13.41 -14.37 43.81
C LYS A 364 12.78 -14.24 45.21
N MET A 365 12.88 -13.09 45.87
CA MET A 365 12.22 -12.86 47.18
C MET A 365 10.71 -13.14 47.16
N ASN A 366 10.02 -12.73 46.10
CA ASN A 366 8.58 -12.96 45.97
C ASN A 366 8.23 -14.44 45.68
N ILE A 367 9.12 -15.17 44.97
CA ILE A 367 8.99 -16.62 44.78
C ILE A 367 9.23 -17.36 46.10
N ASP A 368 10.23 -16.94 46.87
CA ASP A 368 10.58 -17.54 48.16
C ASP A 368 9.49 -17.31 49.20
N PHE A 369 8.79 -16.17 49.14
CA PHE A 369 7.56 -15.93 49.89
C PHE A 369 6.45 -16.93 49.53
N ALA A 370 6.19 -17.16 48.24
CA ALA A 370 5.21 -18.15 47.80
C ALA A 370 5.56 -19.58 48.25
N GLN A 371 6.85 -19.94 48.21
CA GLN A 371 7.34 -21.23 48.72
C GLN A 371 7.15 -21.32 50.24
N LYS A 372 7.58 -20.31 51.01
CA LYS A 372 7.42 -20.26 52.48
C LYS A 372 5.97 -20.43 52.93
N HIS A 373 5.01 -19.86 52.19
CA HIS A 373 3.58 -19.95 52.50
C HIS A 373 2.86 -21.12 51.78
N ASN A 374 3.59 -21.93 51.01
CA ASN A 374 3.07 -23.02 50.19
C ASN A 374 1.89 -22.58 49.31
N LEU A 375 2.04 -21.48 48.55
CA LEU A 375 1.04 -20.94 47.64
C LEU A 375 0.99 -21.72 46.31
N SER A 376 -0.19 -21.85 45.72
CA SER A 376 -0.39 -22.42 44.37
C SER A 376 0.05 -21.44 43.28
N LEU A 377 1.36 -21.19 43.19
CA LEU A 377 1.98 -20.29 42.22
C LEU A 377 1.95 -20.88 40.80
N ASP A 378 1.47 -20.14 39.80
CA ASP A 378 1.67 -20.45 38.38
C ASP A 378 3.16 -20.21 38.03
N PRO A 379 3.96 -21.26 37.81
CA PRO A 379 5.40 -21.12 37.62
C PRO A 379 5.77 -20.49 36.27
N ASN A 380 4.79 -20.30 35.37
CA ASN A 380 5.00 -19.77 34.04
C ASN A 380 4.55 -18.30 33.90
N TYR A 381 3.79 -17.74 34.85
CA TYR A 381 3.12 -16.45 34.67
C TYR A 381 3.57 -15.39 35.68
N ALA A 382 4.00 -14.25 35.15
CA ALA A 382 4.34 -13.06 35.91
C ALA A 382 3.73 -11.81 35.26
N VAL A 383 3.30 -10.85 36.08
CA VAL A 383 2.73 -9.57 35.64
C VAL A 383 3.56 -8.44 36.22
N ALA A 384 3.99 -7.50 35.38
CA ALA A 384 4.70 -6.32 35.85
C ALA A 384 3.73 -5.29 36.45
N PRO A 385 4.05 -4.70 37.62
CA PRO A 385 3.37 -3.53 38.16
C PRO A 385 3.15 -2.43 37.11
N HIS A 386 1.91 -1.95 37.00
CA HIS A 386 1.47 -0.99 35.98
C HIS A 386 1.84 -1.38 34.52
N HIS A 387 2.08 -2.66 34.23
CA HIS A 387 2.60 -3.18 32.96
C HIS A 387 3.93 -2.57 32.48
N THR A 388 4.70 -1.98 33.40
CA THR A 388 5.99 -1.35 33.15
C THR A 388 7.03 -2.34 32.61
N GLY A 389 7.91 -1.88 31.71
CA GLY A 389 8.99 -2.71 31.13
C GLY A 389 8.54 -3.84 30.18
N ILE A 390 7.24 -4.17 30.12
CA ILE A 390 6.69 -5.14 29.16
C ILE A 390 6.45 -4.47 27.82
N TYR A 391 5.71 -3.36 27.79
CA TYR A 391 5.58 -2.50 26.63
C TYR A 391 5.40 -1.01 27.03
N PRO A 392 6.28 -0.09 26.61
CA PRO A 392 7.51 -0.30 25.83
C PRO A 392 8.50 -1.31 26.48
N ILE A 393 9.21 -2.06 25.63
CA ILE A 393 10.04 -3.19 26.06
C ILE A 393 11.29 -2.71 26.79
N ASN A 394 11.50 -3.14 28.04
CA ASN A 394 12.80 -3.14 28.71
C ASN A 394 13.46 -4.53 28.54
N PRO A 395 14.51 -4.67 27.69
CA PRO A 395 15.10 -5.98 27.39
C PRO A 395 15.66 -6.75 28.60
N LEU A 396 15.94 -6.07 29.72
CA LEU A 396 16.41 -6.68 30.97
C LEU A 396 15.32 -7.54 31.63
N VAL A 397 14.07 -7.08 31.61
CA VAL A 397 12.93 -7.83 32.19
C VAL A 397 12.81 -9.18 31.52
N TYR A 398 12.87 -9.20 30.19
CA TYR A 398 12.79 -10.41 29.39
C TYR A 398 14.00 -11.34 29.58
N ASP A 399 15.21 -10.80 29.76
CA ASP A 399 16.37 -11.63 30.08
C ASP A 399 16.24 -12.28 31.47
N ILE A 400 15.86 -11.53 32.51
CA ILE A 400 15.73 -12.10 33.87
C ILE A 400 14.54 -13.07 33.95
N TRP A 401 13.35 -12.63 33.55
CA TRP A 401 12.13 -13.42 33.72
C TRP A 401 12.13 -14.70 32.90
N HIS A 402 12.51 -14.63 31.62
CA HIS A 402 12.45 -15.81 30.76
C HIS A 402 13.73 -16.66 30.85
N ARG A 403 14.91 -16.06 30.74
CA ARG A 403 16.17 -16.83 30.60
C ARG A 403 16.79 -17.28 31.92
N ILE A 404 16.45 -16.64 33.04
CA ILE A 404 17.01 -16.97 34.37
C ILE A 404 15.95 -17.55 35.30
N ILE A 405 14.77 -16.93 35.38
CA ILE A 405 13.69 -17.35 36.29
C ILE A 405 12.73 -18.38 35.65
N ASN A 406 12.76 -18.51 34.31
CA ASN A 406 11.94 -19.45 33.53
C ASN A 406 10.41 -19.17 33.53
N PHE A 407 10.00 -17.91 33.71
CA PHE A 407 8.65 -17.48 33.32
C PHE A 407 8.50 -17.56 31.80
N ASN A 408 7.38 -18.10 31.33
CA ASN A 408 7.10 -18.27 29.90
C ASN A 408 6.05 -17.28 29.38
N VAL A 409 5.22 -16.72 30.25
CA VAL A 409 4.15 -15.81 29.89
C VAL A 409 4.15 -14.57 30.78
N THR A 410 3.86 -13.43 30.16
CA THR A 410 3.44 -12.20 30.84
C THR A 410 2.28 -11.56 30.07
N SER A 411 1.77 -10.45 30.57
CA SER A 411 0.64 -9.74 29.95
C SER A 411 0.81 -8.22 30.04
N THR A 412 0.28 -7.53 29.03
CA THR A 412 0.27 -6.06 28.98
C THR A 412 -1.04 -5.55 28.42
N GLU A 413 -1.44 -4.37 28.88
CA GLU A 413 -2.60 -3.66 28.38
C GLU A 413 -2.25 -2.53 27.39
N ASN A 414 -0.95 -2.24 27.23
CA ASN A 414 -0.44 -1.05 26.52
C ASN A 414 -0.09 -1.28 25.05
N TYR A 415 -0.17 -2.51 24.56
CA TYR A 415 0.31 -2.89 23.22
C TYR A 415 -0.83 -3.06 22.18
N PRO A 416 -0.68 -2.54 20.95
CA PRO A 416 0.46 -1.74 20.44
C PRO A 416 0.38 -0.23 20.74
N TYR A 417 -0.80 0.27 21.08
CA TYR A 417 -1.02 1.68 21.49
C TYR A 417 -1.89 1.68 22.75
N HIS A 418 -1.63 2.60 23.69
CA HIS A 418 -2.38 2.63 24.95
C HIS A 418 -3.86 3.00 24.72
N TYR A 419 -4.15 3.99 23.88
CA TYR A 419 -5.54 4.46 23.60
C TYR A 419 -6.40 3.50 22.74
N MET A 420 -5.94 2.29 22.42
CA MET A 420 -6.75 1.34 21.66
C MET A 420 -7.93 0.76 22.47
N SER A 421 -9.05 0.49 21.80
CA SER A 421 -10.12 -0.36 22.35
C SER A 421 -9.50 -1.70 22.80
N PRO A 422 -9.92 -2.31 23.94
CA PRO A 422 -9.32 -3.54 24.43
C PRO A 422 -9.34 -4.70 23.40
N SER A 423 -10.39 -4.81 22.59
CA SER A 423 -10.47 -5.76 21.46
C SER A 423 -9.42 -5.55 20.35
N ASN A 424 -8.81 -4.36 20.30
CA ASN A 424 -7.70 -4.02 19.39
C ASN A 424 -6.31 -4.22 20.02
N ARG A 425 -6.22 -4.59 21.30
CA ARG A 425 -4.95 -5.02 21.93
C ARG A 425 -4.47 -6.32 21.30
N ARG A 426 -3.16 -6.50 21.23
CA ARG A 426 -2.51 -7.62 20.52
C ARG A 426 -1.51 -8.35 21.41
N GLY A 427 -1.12 -9.55 21.01
CA GLY A 427 0.02 -10.23 21.62
C GLY A 427 1.32 -9.91 20.90
N PHE A 428 2.45 -10.28 21.50
CA PHE A 428 3.72 -10.50 20.80
C PHE A 428 4.61 -11.50 21.56
N ILE A 429 5.68 -11.96 20.93
CA ILE A 429 6.72 -12.79 21.55
C ILE A 429 8.04 -12.02 21.47
N TYR A 430 8.73 -11.88 22.60
CA TYR A 430 10.03 -11.21 22.63
C TYR A 430 11.04 -12.01 23.46
N LYS A 431 12.21 -12.31 22.85
CA LYS A 431 13.27 -13.19 23.41
C LYS A 431 12.80 -14.56 23.92
N GLY A 432 11.61 -15.04 23.51
CA GLY A 432 11.01 -16.31 23.93
C GLY A 432 9.83 -16.17 24.92
N LEU A 433 9.72 -15.03 25.62
CA LEU A 433 8.58 -14.75 26.50
C LEU A 433 7.33 -14.42 25.67
N PHE A 434 6.23 -15.11 25.95
CA PHE A 434 4.92 -14.81 25.37
C PHE A 434 4.28 -13.61 26.11
N VAL A 435 3.84 -12.59 25.38
CA VAL A 435 3.15 -11.42 25.94
C VAL A 435 1.70 -11.40 25.46
N LEU A 436 0.75 -11.64 26.37
CA LEU A 436 -0.68 -11.69 26.04
C LEU A 436 -1.39 -10.33 26.23
N PRO A 437 -2.39 -10.01 25.40
CA PRO A 437 -3.18 -8.78 25.53
C PRO A 437 -4.14 -8.87 26.72
N ARG A 438 -3.86 -8.10 27.77
CA ARG A 438 -4.75 -8.00 28.93
C ARG A 438 -5.89 -7.01 28.66
N GLN A 439 -7.08 -7.36 29.12
CA GLN A 439 -8.33 -6.65 28.88
C GLN A 439 -8.71 -5.82 30.10
N SER A 440 -8.96 -4.52 29.92
CA SER A 440 -9.48 -3.68 31.00
C SER A 440 -10.95 -4.00 31.25
N CYS A 441 -11.30 -4.37 32.49
CA CYS A 441 -12.69 -4.54 32.91
C CYS A 441 -13.44 -3.22 33.17
N SER A 442 -12.80 -2.06 32.90
CA SER A 442 -13.32 -0.72 33.22
C SER A 442 -13.53 -0.43 34.72
N LEU A 443 -13.00 -1.30 35.60
CA LEU A 443 -12.76 -1.02 37.01
C LEU A 443 -11.30 -0.58 37.16
N TYR A 444 -11.09 0.60 37.71
CA TYR A 444 -9.76 1.14 38.01
C TYR A 444 -9.49 1.07 39.51
N THR A 445 -8.26 1.31 39.96
CA THR A 445 -7.93 1.41 41.40
C THR A 445 -8.65 2.56 42.11
N THR A 446 -9.13 3.55 41.36
CA THR A 446 -10.01 4.63 41.84
C THR A 446 -11.49 4.24 41.89
N THR A 447 -11.91 3.17 41.21
CA THR A 447 -13.30 2.69 41.15
C THR A 447 -13.58 1.77 42.33
N ARG A 448 -13.70 2.39 43.52
CA ARG A 448 -13.89 1.71 44.82
C ARG A 448 -15.35 1.31 45.08
N ASN A 449 -16.29 2.17 44.66
CA ASN A 449 -17.73 2.02 44.90
C ASN A 449 -18.52 2.20 43.60
N TYR A 450 -19.70 1.58 43.51
CA TYR A 450 -20.68 1.65 42.43
C TYR A 450 -21.10 3.09 42.08
N THR A 451 -21.28 3.95 43.09
CA THR A 451 -21.58 5.39 42.92
C THR A 451 -20.44 6.16 42.25
N ASN A 452 -19.21 5.68 42.42
CA ASN A 452 -17.99 6.33 41.95
C ASN A 452 -17.54 5.77 40.58
N TYR A 453 -18.41 4.97 39.92
CA TYR A 453 -18.13 4.46 38.59
C TYR A 453 -17.97 5.60 37.58
N PRO A 454 -16.94 5.61 36.73
CA PRO A 454 -16.68 6.72 35.80
C PRO A 454 -17.88 7.01 34.89
N ASN A 455 -18.41 8.23 34.98
CA ASN A 455 -19.61 8.71 34.29
C ASN A 455 -20.94 8.03 34.74
N GLY A 456 -21.00 7.60 36.00
CA GLY A 456 -22.22 7.14 36.65
C GLY A 456 -22.49 5.63 36.51
N SER A 457 -23.15 5.08 37.51
CA SER A 457 -23.41 3.63 37.65
C SER A 457 -24.22 3.02 36.50
N HIS A 458 -25.18 3.76 35.93
CA HIS A 458 -25.91 3.33 34.73
C HIS A 458 -24.96 2.94 33.58
N ARG A 459 -23.82 3.61 33.43
CA ARG A 459 -22.84 3.28 32.39
C ARG A 459 -22.18 1.92 32.60
N LEU A 460 -22.03 1.46 33.84
CA LEU A 460 -21.56 0.10 34.12
C LEU A 460 -22.58 -0.93 33.60
N GLU A 461 -23.86 -0.72 33.88
CA GLU A 461 -24.95 -1.55 33.36
C GLU A 461 -24.95 -1.60 31.83
N GLN A 462 -24.76 -0.46 31.17
CA GLN A 462 -24.59 -0.41 29.71
C GLN A 462 -23.38 -1.23 29.22
N HIS A 463 -22.25 -1.20 29.93
CA HIS A 463 -21.06 -1.98 29.56
C HIS A 463 -21.25 -3.49 29.72
N LEU A 464 -22.05 -3.93 30.70
CA LEU A 464 -22.40 -5.32 30.97
C LEU A 464 -23.48 -5.84 30.02
N MET A 465 -24.54 -5.06 29.78
CA MET A 465 -25.68 -5.43 28.94
C MET A 465 -25.41 -5.12 27.47
N GLY A 466 -24.50 -5.90 26.86
CA GLY A 466 -24.23 -5.84 25.43
C GLY A 466 -23.31 -4.70 24.96
N GLY A 467 -22.85 -3.84 25.89
CA GLY A 467 -21.80 -2.86 25.64
C GLY A 467 -20.39 -3.45 25.63
N LYS A 468 -19.41 -2.66 26.09
CA LYS A 468 -17.98 -2.93 25.88
C LYS A 468 -17.51 -4.27 26.44
N LEU A 469 -17.88 -4.62 27.68
CA LEU A 469 -17.39 -5.86 28.33
C LEU A 469 -18.01 -7.11 27.69
N PHE A 470 -19.30 -7.06 27.38
CA PHE A 470 -20.00 -8.10 26.64
C PHE A 470 -19.35 -8.33 25.26
N ARG A 471 -19.07 -7.25 24.52
CA ARG A 471 -18.42 -7.32 23.21
C ARG A 471 -17.00 -7.89 23.27
N ILE A 472 -16.20 -7.59 24.29
CA ILE A 472 -14.84 -8.14 24.44
C ILE A 472 -14.90 -9.68 24.48
N ILE A 473 -15.78 -10.27 25.28
CA ILE A 473 -15.94 -11.73 25.36
C ILE A 473 -16.54 -12.30 24.06
N LEU A 474 -17.49 -11.60 23.44
CA LEU A 474 -18.07 -12.03 22.17
C LEU A 474 -17.01 -12.11 21.04
N THR A 475 -16.12 -11.10 20.97
CA THR A 475 -15.15 -10.89 19.87
C THR A 475 -13.77 -11.50 20.10
N ASN A 476 -13.38 -11.84 21.33
CA ASN A 476 -12.08 -12.45 21.63
C ASN A 476 -12.23 -13.89 22.15
N PRO A 477 -11.52 -14.88 21.57
CA PRO A 477 -11.56 -16.27 22.02
C PRO A 477 -10.93 -16.47 23.41
N ILE A 478 -9.99 -15.61 23.77
CA ILE A 478 -9.21 -15.63 25.01
C ILE A 478 -9.31 -14.23 25.61
N SER A 479 -9.82 -14.13 26.83
CA SER A 479 -9.98 -12.88 27.57
C SER A 479 -9.31 -13.00 28.94
N ILE A 480 -8.17 -12.34 29.12
CA ILE A 480 -7.50 -12.17 30.41
C ILE A 480 -7.88 -10.79 30.94
N PHE A 481 -8.73 -10.70 31.95
CA PHE A 481 -9.16 -9.43 32.53
C PHE A 481 -8.21 -8.98 33.63
N MET A 482 -7.84 -7.70 33.61
CA MET A 482 -7.18 -7.00 34.71
C MET A 482 -8.21 -6.43 35.68
N SER A 483 -8.01 -6.68 36.97
CA SER A 483 -8.68 -6.03 38.11
C SER A 483 -7.68 -5.93 39.26
N HIS A 484 -8.00 -5.17 40.32
CA HIS A 484 -7.10 -4.94 41.46
C HIS A 484 -7.82 -5.29 42.77
N ASN A 485 -7.08 -5.57 43.83
CA ASN A 485 -7.64 -5.96 45.14
C ASN A 485 -8.73 -4.99 45.66
N VAL A 486 -8.54 -3.68 45.51
CA VAL A 486 -9.50 -2.63 45.89
C VAL A 486 -10.88 -2.77 45.23
N ASN A 487 -10.97 -3.43 44.07
CA ASN A 487 -12.24 -3.68 43.39
C ASN A 487 -13.06 -4.82 44.02
N TYR A 488 -12.44 -5.63 44.90
CA TYR A 488 -13.08 -6.73 45.62
C TYR A 488 -13.20 -6.46 47.13
N GLY A 489 -12.54 -5.42 47.65
CA GLY A 489 -12.91 -4.79 48.91
C GLY A 489 -14.08 -3.81 48.75
N HIS A 490 -14.31 -2.97 49.76
CA HIS A 490 -15.37 -1.94 49.76
C HIS A 490 -16.76 -2.55 49.43
N ASP A 491 -17.44 -2.10 48.37
CA ASP A 491 -18.74 -2.65 47.95
C ASP A 491 -18.64 -3.85 47.00
N ARG A 492 -17.44 -4.37 46.80
CA ARG A 492 -17.15 -5.63 46.09
C ARG A 492 -17.55 -5.60 44.62
N LEU A 493 -17.48 -4.43 43.98
CA LEU A 493 -17.90 -4.19 42.60
C LEU A 493 -17.34 -5.21 41.57
N GLY A 494 -16.11 -5.70 41.75
CA GLY A 494 -15.50 -6.76 40.94
C GLY A 494 -16.28 -8.07 40.97
N ASN A 495 -16.75 -8.50 42.15
CA ASN A 495 -17.59 -9.69 42.30
C ASN A 495 -18.90 -9.54 41.52
N TYR A 496 -19.54 -8.37 41.59
CA TYR A 496 -20.77 -8.06 40.85
C TYR A 496 -20.55 -8.07 39.34
N VAL A 497 -19.52 -7.38 38.86
CA VAL A 497 -19.22 -7.22 37.42
C VAL A 497 -19.01 -8.57 36.74
N PHE A 498 -18.14 -9.42 37.27
CA PHE A 498 -17.84 -10.69 36.60
C PHE A 498 -18.98 -11.70 36.74
N SER A 499 -19.61 -11.80 37.92
CA SER A 499 -20.77 -12.68 38.11
C SER A 499 -21.92 -12.31 37.16
N LYS A 500 -22.24 -11.01 37.05
CA LYS A 500 -23.32 -10.54 36.17
C LYS A 500 -22.96 -10.67 34.69
N LEU A 501 -21.72 -10.39 34.30
CA LEU A 501 -21.26 -10.54 32.91
C LEU A 501 -21.34 -11.99 32.43
N ILE A 502 -20.81 -12.92 33.23
CA ILE A 502 -20.80 -14.36 32.91
C ILE A 502 -22.23 -14.91 32.90
N TYR A 503 -23.07 -14.52 33.87
CA TYR A 503 -24.50 -14.85 33.86
C TYR A 503 -25.20 -14.35 32.60
N LEU A 504 -25.06 -13.06 32.26
CA LEU A 504 -25.72 -12.47 31.08
C LEU A 504 -25.29 -13.18 29.80
N ILE A 505 -23.99 -13.40 29.59
CA ILE A 505 -23.51 -14.05 28.37
C ILE A 505 -23.98 -15.49 28.30
N SER A 506 -23.91 -16.26 29.39
CA SER A 506 -24.42 -17.65 29.44
C SER A 506 -25.95 -17.72 29.27
N LYS A 507 -26.69 -16.70 29.71
CA LYS A 507 -28.16 -16.66 29.64
C LYS A 507 -28.69 -16.29 28.26
N TRP A 508 -27.98 -15.40 27.57
CA TRP A 508 -28.38 -14.92 26.25
C TRP A 508 -27.73 -15.71 25.12
N THR A 509 -26.58 -16.35 25.38
CA THR A 509 -25.77 -16.98 24.33
C THR A 509 -25.34 -18.41 24.61
N ARG A 510 -25.09 -19.18 23.55
CA ARG A 510 -24.52 -20.54 23.61
C ARG A 510 -22.99 -20.54 23.73
N ILE A 511 -22.39 -19.44 24.18
CA ILE A 511 -20.96 -19.37 24.46
C ILE A 511 -20.64 -20.38 25.56
N LYS A 512 -19.62 -21.21 25.32
CA LYS A 512 -19.10 -22.17 26.28
C LYS A 512 -17.87 -21.58 26.94
N PHE A 513 -17.97 -21.26 28.22
CA PHE A 513 -16.83 -20.80 28.99
C PHE A 513 -15.93 -21.95 29.42
N SER A 514 -14.63 -21.68 29.52
CA SER A 514 -13.64 -22.58 30.11
C SER A 514 -12.53 -21.75 30.77
N SER A 515 -12.01 -22.26 31.88
CA SER A 515 -10.82 -21.75 32.58
C SER A 515 -9.80 -22.87 32.86
N ASP A 516 -9.96 -24.02 32.18
CA ASP A 516 -9.20 -25.25 32.47
C ASP A 516 -7.76 -25.21 31.92
N LEU A 517 -7.44 -24.23 31.05
CA LEU A 517 -6.10 -24.05 30.49
C LEU A 517 -5.21 -23.20 31.39
N SER A 518 -3.96 -23.62 31.58
CA SER A 518 -2.91 -22.80 32.18
C SER A 518 -2.59 -21.56 31.32
N THR A 519 -1.97 -20.54 31.91
CA THR A 519 -1.62 -19.32 31.17
C THR A 519 -0.67 -19.60 30.00
N SER A 520 0.20 -20.61 30.15
CA SER A 520 1.10 -21.09 29.09
C SER A 520 0.38 -21.78 27.94
N GLU A 521 -0.74 -22.46 28.21
CA GLU A 521 -1.60 -23.06 27.20
C GLU A 521 -2.46 -22.01 26.50
N LEU A 522 -2.97 -21.02 27.23
CA LEU A 522 -3.61 -19.84 26.64
C LEU A 522 -2.64 -19.08 25.73
N ALA A 523 -1.38 -18.92 26.14
CA ALA A 523 -0.34 -18.32 25.29
C ALA A 523 -0.10 -19.12 24.01
N ARG A 524 0.11 -20.44 24.11
CA ARG A 524 0.25 -21.30 22.92
C ARG A 524 -0.98 -21.22 22.02
N LYS A 525 -2.18 -21.31 22.59
CA LYS A 525 -3.44 -21.21 21.85
C LYS A 525 -3.61 -19.85 21.14
N TYR A 526 -3.21 -18.75 21.79
CA TYR A 526 -3.22 -17.42 21.19
C TYR A 526 -2.31 -17.35 19.96
N PHE A 527 -1.03 -17.74 20.09
CA PHE A 527 -0.02 -17.53 19.05
C PHE A 527 0.10 -18.66 18.00
N TYR A 528 -0.52 -19.81 18.20
CA TYR A 528 -0.45 -20.93 17.24
C TYR A 528 -1.81 -21.25 16.60
N ASP A 529 -2.91 -21.19 17.36
CA ASP A 529 -4.24 -21.52 16.85
C ASP A 529 -4.96 -20.30 16.28
N TYR A 530 -4.98 -19.17 17.01
CA TYR A 530 -5.79 -18.00 16.65
C TYR A 530 -5.02 -16.91 15.87
N TYR A 531 -3.82 -16.55 16.31
CA TYR A 531 -3.08 -15.37 15.82
C TYR A 531 -1.61 -15.66 15.49
N PRO A 532 -1.34 -16.53 14.49
CA PRO A 532 0.03 -16.92 14.12
C PRO A 532 0.91 -15.78 13.60
N ASP A 533 0.30 -14.72 13.05
CA ASP A 533 1.02 -13.58 12.47
C ASP A 533 1.37 -12.49 13.51
N GLU A 534 0.89 -12.62 14.75
CA GLU A 534 1.10 -11.65 15.84
C GLU A 534 2.34 -11.98 16.69
N LYS A 535 3.20 -12.91 16.25
CA LYS A 535 4.38 -13.34 17.03
C LYS A 535 5.46 -12.28 17.14
N MET A 536 5.65 -11.43 16.12
CA MET A 536 6.66 -10.37 16.16
C MET A 536 6.09 -9.07 16.75
N PRO A 537 6.81 -8.40 17.66
CA PRO A 537 6.40 -7.09 18.15
C PRO A 537 6.37 -6.06 17.01
N ILE A 538 5.62 -4.99 17.21
CA ILE A 538 5.57 -3.82 16.35
C ILE A 538 5.80 -2.61 17.26
N PHE A 539 7.01 -2.06 17.20
CA PHE A 539 7.36 -0.87 17.95
C PHE A 539 6.60 0.35 17.42
N THR A 540 5.81 0.95 18.30
CA THR A 540 5.08 2.20 18.08
C THR A 540 5.88 3.36 18.67
N ASN A 541 5.59 4.59 18.24
CA ASN A 541 6.32 5.76 18.73
C ASN A 541 5.88 6.14 20.16
N PRO A 542 6.75 6.02 21.18
CA PRO A 542 6.40 6.41 22.55
C PRO A 542 6.20 7.92 22.68
N CYS A 543 6.81 8.74 21.82
CA CYS A 543 6.72 10.20 21.87
C CYS A 543 5.38 10.78 21.36
N HIS A 544 4.52 9.96 20.77
CA HIS A 544 3.18 10.36 20.33
C HIS A 544 2.07 10.01 21.34
N ASP A 545 2.40 9.34 22.44
CA ASP A 545 1.46 8.85 23.44
C ASP A 545 2.04 9.11 24.83
N GLU A 546 1.47 10.05 25.58
CA GLU A 546 2.01 10.50 26.87
C GLU A 546 2.11 9.37 27.90
N MET A 547 1.22 8.37 27.84
CA MET A 547 1.30 7.21 28.71
C MET A 547 2.44 6.27 28.28
N LEU A 548 2.60 5.98 26.98
CA LEU A 548 3.76 5.20 26.52
C LEU A 548 5.09 5.93 26.79
N MET A 549 5.12 7.26 26.71
CA MET A 549 6.29 8.08 27.08
C MET A 549 6.65 7.90 28.56
N ASN A 550 5.67 7.96 29.46
CA ASN A 550 5.86 7.76 30.91
C ASN A 550 6.20 6.31 31.30
N LEU A 551 5.90 5.35 30.41
CA LEU A 551 6.22 3.93 30.53
C LEU A 551 7.48 3.52 29.77
N TRP A 552 8.20 4.46 29.16
CA TRP A 552 9.43 4.20 28.42
C TRP A 552 10.64 4.60 29.25
N ASN A 553 11.71 3.80 29.17
CA ASN A 553 12.99 4.11 29.82
C ASN A 553 13.75 5.29 29.16
N GLY A 554 13.16 5.93 28.14
CA GLY A 554 13.73 7.08 27.45
C GLY A 554 13.23 8.41 28.00
N ASN A 555 14.07 9.44 27.92
CA ASN A 555 13.68 10.81 28.27
C ASN A 555 13.02 11.51 27.05
N ARG A 556 12.18 12.52 27.29
CA ARG A 556 11.48 13.29 26.24
C ARG A 556 12.45 14.00 25.28
N SER A 557 13.68 14.26 25.70
CA SER A 557 14.78 14.71 24.82
C SER A 557 15.12 13.70 23.73
N MET A 558 15.02 12.38 24.00
CA MET A 558 15.31 11.31 23.04
C MET A 558 14.32 11.30 21.86
N CYS A 559 13.15 11.92 22.01
CA CYS A 559 12.21 12.10 20.90
C CYS A 559 12.78 12.92 19.74
N ARG A 560 13.76 13.80 20.01
CA ARG A 560 14.49 14.55 18.96
C ARG A 560 15.52 13.70 18.21
N ILE A 561 15.93 12.55 18.77
CA ILE A 561 16.92 11.64 18.18
C ILE A 561 16.32 10.81 17.03
N PHE A 562 15.00 10.57 17.03
CA PHE A 562 14.34 9.88 15.91
C PHE A 562 14.61 10.61 14.57
N PRO A 563 14.87 9.88 13.47
CA PRO A 563 15.11 10.50 12.18
C PRO A 563 13.85 11.16 11.62
N GLN A 564 14.02 12.30 10.97
CA GLN A 564 12.96 13.08 10.33
C GLN A 564 12.77 12.67 8.86
N PHE A 565 13.73 11.97 8.25
CA PHE A 565 13.57 11.34 6.94
C PHE A 565 14.37 10.03 6.78
N LEU A 566 13.97 9.20 5.81
CA LEU A 566 14.62 7.93 5.46
C LEU A 566 14.89 7.86 3.95
N ILE A 567 16.06 7.38 3.55
CA ILE A 567 16.35 7.02 2.14
C ILE A 567 16.12 5.51 1.99
N VAL A 568 14.95 5.13 1.48
CA VAL A 568 14.45 3.73 1.58
C VAL A 568 14.87 2.80 0.45
N GLY A 569 15.47 3.32 -0.63
CA GLY A 569 15.90 2.52 -1.79
C GLY A 569 15.30 2.98 -3.12
N PRO A 570 15.10 2.05 -4.08
CA PRO A 570 15.59 0.67 -4.07
C PRO A 570 17.12 0.54 -4.06
N GLN A 571 17.63 -0.68 -3.92
CA GLN A 571 19.06 -0.95 -4.10
C GLN A 571 19.53 -0.61 -5.54
N LYS A 572 20.80 -0.18 -5.62
CA LYS A 572 21.57 0.07 -6.86
C LYS A 572 21.28 1.34 -7.65
N THR A 573 20.40 2.21 -7.16
CA THR A 573 19.95 3.44 -7.86
C THR A 573 20.71 4.72 -7.52
N GLY A 574 21.65 4.67 -6.55
CA GLY A 574 22.46 5.83 -6.14
C GLY A 574 22.33 6.25 -4.67
N THR A 575 21.57 5.50 -3.86
CA THR A 575 21.27 5.84 -2.45
C THR A 575 22.48 6.15 -1.57
N THR A 576 23.60 5.43 -1.71
CA THR A 576 24.85 5.76 -0.99
C THR A 576 25.44 7.12 -1.38
N ALA A 577 25.29 7.53 -2.65
CA ALA A 577 25.75 8.84 -3.10
C ALA A 577 24.90 9.94 -2.51
N LEU A 578 23.56 9.79 -2.54
CA LEU A 578 22.66 10.75 -1.92
C LEU A 578 22.93 10.89 -0.41
N TYR A 579 23.03 9.77 0.31
CA TYR A 579 23.44 9.74 1.71
C TYR A 579 24.72 10.53 1.94
N SER A 580 25.80 10.20 1.24
CA SER A 580 27.12 10.82 1.45
C SER A 580 27.19 12.30 1.07
N MET A 581 26.29 12.78 0.20
CA MET A 581 26.16 14.19 -0.17
C MET A 581 25.34 14.97 0.86
N LEU A 582 24.23 14.40 1.35
CA LEU A 582 23.41 15.02 2.40
C LEU A 582 24.18 15.12 3.73
N SER A 583 25.01 14.12 4.07
CA SER A 583 25.89 14.17 5.26
C SER A 583 26.99 15.25 5.24
N GLN A 584 27.09 16.09 4.20
CA GLN A 584 27.95 17.28 4.22
C GLN A 584 27.20 18.54 4.70
N HIS A 585 25.88 18.48 4.84
CA HIS A 585 25.09 19.60 5.33
C HIS A 585 25.16 19.64 6.86
N PRO A 586 25.48 20.78 7.50
CA PRO A 586 25.70 20.86 8.95
C PRO A 586 24.45 20.53 9.76
N ASP A 587 23.26 20.83 9.22
CA ASP A 587 21.98 20.50 9.86
C ASP A 587 21.49 19.06 9.57
N LEU A 588 22.20 18.24 8.79
CA LEU A 588 21.76 16.88 8.39
C LEU A 588 22.70 15.79 8.91
N HIS A 589 22.25 15.07 9.93
CA HIS A 589 23.06 14.09 10.65
C HIS A 589 22.67 12.66 10.28
N PRO A 590 23.56 11.89 9.66
CA PRO A 590 23.27 10.50 9.34
C PRO A 590 23.35 9.61 10.59
N SER A 591 22.73 8.44 10.52
CA SER A 591 23.01 7.33 11.44
C SER A 591 24.49 6.91 11.42
N LYS A 592 24.98 6.41 12.56
CA LYS A 592 26.29 5.79 12.75
C LYS A 592 26.53 4.68 11.71
N LYS A 593 27.78 4.55 11.27
CA LYS A 593 28.19 3.50 10.34
C LYS A 593 28.47 2.20 11.10
N ASN A 594 27.99 1.09 10.56
CA ASN A 594 28.19 -0.25 11.09
C ASN A 594 29.31 -0.97 10.29
N PHE A 595 30.11 -1.84 10.92
CA PHE A 595 31.16 -2.60 10.24
C PHE A 595 30.62 -3.64 9.24
N ILE A 596 29.42 -4.17 9.46
CA ILE A 596 28.80 -5.24 8.67
C ILE A 596 27.97 -4.65 7.51
N THR A 597 27.12 -3.66 7.81
CA THR A 597 26.13 -3.09 6.88
C THR A 597 26.51 -1.70 6.36
N TYR A 598 27.69 -1.19 6.72
CA TYR A 598 28.23 0.11 6.33
C TYR A 598 27.30 1.28 6.68
N GLU A 599 26.74 1.95 5.68
CA GLU A 599 25.81 3.07 5.86
C GLU A 599 24.34 2.66 6.09
N GLU A 600 24.01 1.37 6.09
CA GLU A 600 22.62 0.88 6.30
C GLU A 600 22.43 0.34 7.71
N LEU A 601 21.32 0.69 8.37
CA LEU A 601 20.93 0.06 9.64
C LEU A 601 20.13 -1.23 9.41
N GLN A 602 19.32 -1.26 8.34
CA GLN A 602 18.41 -2.35 7.97
C GLN A 602 17.38 -2.75 9.05
N PHE A 603 17.24 -1.94 10.10
CA PHE A 603 16.42 -2.17 11.31
C PHE A 603 15.00 -2.61 10.97
N PHE A 604 14.30 -1.90 10.08
CA PHE A 604 12.91 -2.23 9.78
C PHE A 604 12.74 -3.47 8.88
N SER A 605 13.75 -3.84 8.09
CA SER A 605 13.71 -4.97 7.14
C SER A 605 14.27 -6.29 7.68
N ASN A 606 15.01 -6.28 8.79
CA ASN A 606 15.69 -7.46 9.34
C ASN A 606 15.18 -7.75 10.76
N ASP A 607 14.53 -8.90 10.95
CA ASP A 607 13.89 -9.26 12.23
C ASP A 607 14.88 -9.37 13.39
N THR A 608 16.09 -9.90 13.16
CA THR A 608 17.13 -10.02 14.19
C THR A 608 17.61 -8.65 14.67
N ILE A 609 17.75 -7.68 13.76
CA ILE A 609 18.14 -6.31 14.09
C ILE A 609 16.96 -5.56 14.73
N TYR A 610 15.75 -5.75 14.22
CA TYR A 610 14.52 -5.14 14.73
C TYR A 610 14.27 -5.51 16.20
N LEU A 611 14.50 -6.77 16.57
CA LEU A 611 14.36 -7.29 17.93
C LEU A 611 15.37 -6.70 18.95
N ASN A 612 16.31 -5.84 18.55
CA ASN A 612 17.09 -5.05 19.50
C ASN A 612 16.29 -3.87 20.10
N GLY A 613 15.16 -3.50 19.49
CA GLY A 613 14.19 -2.54 20.04
C GLY A 613 14.50 -1.06 19.75
N ILE A 614 13.62 -0.19 20.27
CA ILE A 614 13.65 1.26 20.02
C ILE A 614 14.94 1.91 20.52
N ASN A 615 15.39 1.57 21.74
CA ASN A 615 16.58 2.18 22.33
C ASN A 615 17.82 1.90 21.46
N TRP A 616 18.03 0.64 21.05
CA TRP A 616 19.11 0.27 20.13
C TRP A 616 19.07 1.07 18.83
N TYR A 617 17.87 1.31 18.27
CA TYR A 617 17.71 2.09 17.04
C TYR A 617 18.07 3.56 17.24
N LEU A 618 17.72 4.16 18.39
CA LEU A 618 18.11 5.52 18.74
C LEU A 618 19.61 5.64 19.05
N ASP A 619 20.21 4.61 19.66
CA ASP A 619 21.65 4.54 19.90
C ASP A 619 22.47 4.54 18.58
N GLN A 620 21.83 4.27 17.43
CA GLN A 620 22.46 4.41 16.10
C GLN A 620 22.58 5.87 15.63
N PHE A 621 22.13 6.85 16.41
CA PHE A 621 22.31 8.28 16.14
C PHE A 621 23.13 8.90 17.28
N ASP A 622 23.90 9.95 16.98
CA ASP A 622 24.63 10.69 18.03
C ASP A 622 23.69 11.72 18.67
N SER A 623 23.51 11.65 19.99
CA SER A 623 22.76 12.63 20.78
C SER A 623 23.33 14.05 20.61
N ASP A 624 24.65 14.12 20.52
CA ASP A 624 25.43 15.36 20.58
C ASP A 624 25.33 16.15 19.27
N ASN A 625 24.86 15.52 18.20
CA ASN A 625 24.58 16.16 16.91
C ASN A 625 23.30 17.03 16.95
N ILE A 626 22.49 16.97 18.01
CA ILE A 626 21.33 17.85 18.23
C ILE A 626 21.82 19.20 18.80
N VAL A 627 22.69 19.87 18.03
CA VAL A 627 23.31 21.16 18.37
C VAL A 627 22.31 22.31 18.19
N SER A 628 21.30 22.14 17.35
CA SER A 628 20.25 23.13 17.09
C SER A 628 18.86 22.48 16.97
N GLU A 629 17.81 23.28 17.11
CA GLU A 629 16.43 22.86 16.84
C GLU A 629 16.17 22.53 15.35
N TRP A 630 17.05 22.99 14.45
CA TRP A 630 16.96 22.78 13.01
C TRP A 630 17.64 21.49 12.54
N SER A 631 18.41 20.83 13.42
CA SER A 631 19.16 19.62 13.12
C SER A 631 18.23 18.43 12.87
N MET A 632 18.42 17.73 11.76
CA MET A 632 17.62 16.57 11.34
C MET A 632 18.49 15.31 11.24
N ASN A 633 18.09 14.28 11.96
CA ASN A 633 18.64 12.93 11.85
C ASN A 633 18.04 12.19 10.65
N PHE A 634 18.82 11.32 10.00
CA PHE A 634 18.34 10.47 8.92
C PHE A 634 19.10 9.15 8.82
N GLU A 635 18.45 8.10 8.30
CA GLU A 635 19.13 6.86 7.91
C GLU A 635 18.87 6.52 6.43
N LYS A 636 19.65 5.57 5.91
CA LYS A 636 19.54 5.08 4.54
C LYS A 636 19.66 3.57 4.53
N SER A 637 18.57 2.87 4.24
CA SER A 637 18.54 1.41 4.15
C SER A 637 17.78 1.00 2.90
N ALA A 638 18.51 0.63 1.84
CA ALA A 638 17.92 0.43 0.53
C ALA A 638 17.12 -0.89 0.38
N THR A 639 17.08 -1.70 1.44
CA THR A 639 16.28 -2.92 1.65
C THR A 639 14.84 -2.63 2.11
N TYR A 640 14.49 -1.37 2.37
CA TYR A 640 13.15 -1.02 2.82
C TYR A 640 12.15 -0.93 1.67
N PHE A 641 12.59 -0.43 0.50
CA PHE A 641 11.72 -0.16 -0.66
C PHE A 641 10.82 -1.33 -1.06
N ASP A 642 11.38 -2.54 -1.06
CA ASP A 642 10.75 -3.80 -1.45
C ASP A 642 10.27 -4.66 -0.25
N SER A 643 10.32 -4.13 0.98
CA SER A 643 9.95 -4.85 2.21
C SER A 643 8.64 -4.34 2.82
N ILE A 644 7.56 -5.13 2.67
CA ILE A 644 6.25 -4.88 3.30
C ILE A 644 6.37 -4.80 4.83
N LEU A 645 7.24 -5.65 5.42
CA LEU A 645 7.53 -5.61 6.86
C LEU A 645 8.14 -4.27 7.26
N ALA A 646 9.07 -3.73 6.46
CA ALA A 646 9.65 -2.42 6.72
C ALA A 646 8.58 -1.32 6.65
N MET A 647 7.72 -1.31 5.63
CA MET A 647 6.62 -0.32 5.52
C MET A 647 5.72 -0.33 6.77
N LYS A 648 5.28 -1.52 7.22
CA LYS A 648 4.43 -1.70 8.41
C LYS A 648 5.13 -1.19 9.69
N ARG A 649 6.41 -1.52 9.88
CA ARG A 649 7.19 -1.14 11.07
C ARG A 649 7.57 0.34 11.08
N ILE A 650 7.96 0.91 9.93
CA ILE A 650 8.20 2.35 9.79
C ILE A 650 6.91 3.11 10.07
N LYS A 651 5.74 2.64 9.59
CA LYS A 651 4.46 3.33 9.86
C LYS A 651 4.12 3.36 11.34
N ALA A 652 4.41 2.28 12.07
CA ALA A 652 4.16 2.20 13.51
C ALA A 652 5.07 3.13 14.32
N LEU A 653 6.39 3.11 14.05
CA LEU A 653 7.39 3.85 14.82
C LEU A 653 7.57 5.30 14.35
N LEU A 654 7.37 5.60 13.07
CA LEU A 654 7.67 6.88 12.43
C LEU A 654 6.52 7.31 11.48
N PRO A 655 5.28 7.51 11.98
CA PRO A 655 4.11 7.72 11.11
C PRO A 655 4.16 9.00 10.25
N ASN A 656 4.90 10.01 10.72
CA ASN A 656 5.02 11.35 10.11
C ASN A 656 6.33 11.53 9.30
N ILE A 657 7.08 10.44 9.08
CA ILE A 657 8.39 10.44 8.42
C ILE A 657 8.33 10.94 6.96
N ARG A 658 9.40 11.58 6.49
CA ARG A 658 9.61 11.87 5.07
C ARG A 658 10.43 10.75 4.42
N LEU A 659 10.03 10.29 3.24
CA LEU A 659 10.59 9.13 2.56
C LEU A 659 11.20 9.55 1.22
N ILE A 660 12.46 9.19 0.99
CA ILE A 660 13.17 9.48 -0.27
C ILE A 660 13.42 8.17 -1.01
N MET A 661 13.01 8.13 -2.27
CA MET A 661 13.14 6.99 -3.19
C MET A 661 13.88 7.44 -4.45
N ILE A 662 14.76 6.59 -5.00
CA ILE A 662 15.54 6.93 -6.21
C ILE A 662 15.29 5.89 -7.29
N LEU A 663 14.71 6.28 -8.43
CA LEU A 663 14.37 5.36 -9.52
C LEU A 663 15.29 5.59 -10.73
N THR A 664 16.01 4.53 -11.12
CA THR A 664 16.74 4.44 -12.40
C THR A 664 16.06 3.44 -13.33
N GLU A 665 16.43 3.43 -14.60
CA GLU A 665 15.99 2.43 -15.57
C GLU A 665 16.12 1.00 -14.97
N PRO A 666 15.03 0.20 -14.92
CA PRO A 666 14.97 -1.01 -14.13
C PRO A 666 15.88 -2.14 -14.63
N GLY A 667 16.13 -2.23 -15.94
CA GLY A 667 17.08 -3.17 -16.54
C GLY A 667 18.53 -2.88 -16.12
N ALA A 668 18.96 -1.62 -16.23
CA ALA A 668 20.25 -1.16 -15.73
C ALA A 668 20.39 -1.35 -14.22
N ARG A 669 19.31 -1.14 -13.44
CA ARG A 669 19.25 -1.43 -12.00
C ARG A 669 19.45 -2.93 -11.71
N ALA A 670 18.73 -3.80 -12.43
CA ALA A 670 18.84 -5.26 -12.31
C ALA A 670 20.25 -5.76 -12.65
N TYR A 671 20.84 -5.27 -13.74
CA TYR A 671 22.22 -5.61 -14.12
C TYR A 671 23.25 -5.10 -13.11
N SER A 672 23.08 -3.88 -12.60
CA SER A 672 23.89 -3.31 -11.51
C SER A 672 23.77 -4.11 -10.20
N ARG A 673 22.64 -4.81 -9.99
CA ARG A 673 22.43 -5.76 -8.88
C ARG A 673 23.12 -7.09 -9.13
N TYR A 674 23.04 -7.65 -10.34
CA TYR A 674 23.79 -8.84 -10.74
C TYR A 674 25.30 -8.62 -10.60
N GLN A 675 25.84 -7.56 -11.21
CA GLN A 675 27.24 -7.12 -11.07
C GLN A 675 27.65 -6.78 -9.62
N HIS A 676 26.69 -6.64 -8.71
CA HIS A 676 26.99 -6.52 -7.29
C HIS A 676 27.23 -7.88 -6.62
N GLU A 677 26.40 -8.87 -6.93
CA GLU A 677 26.50 -10.19 -6.30
C GLU A 677 27.64 -11.03 -6.89
N ILE A 678 27.91 -10.96 -8.21
CA ILE A 678 29.09 -11.61 -8.81
C ILE A 678 30.38 -11.15 -8.12
N ALA A 679 30.54 -9.83 -7.96
CA ALA A 679 31.67 -9.21 -7.27
C ALA A 679 31.73 -9.45 -5.74
N ARG A 680 30.81 -10.25 -5.18
CA ARG A 680 30.75 -10.62 -3.75
C ARG A 680 30.78 -12.14 -3.52
N THR A 681 30.37 -12.95 -4.48
CA THR A 681 30.04 -14.37 -4.27
C THR A 681 30.84 -15.36 -5.11
N ASN A 682 31.79 -14.90 -5.93
CA ASN A 682 32.59 -15.72 -6.86
C ASN A 682 31.75 -16.63 -7.78
N GLN A 683 30.48 -16.26 -8.03
CA GLN A 683 29.59 -16.99 -8.93
C GLN A 683 30.02 -16.79 -10.39
N THR A 684 29.88 -17.85 -11.19
CA THR A 684 30.36 -17.92 -12.58
C THR A 684 29.26 -17.83 -13.64
N ILE A 685 27.98 -17.79 -13.24
CA ILE A 685 26.87 -17.68 -14.20
C ILE A 685 26.88 -16.30 -14.86
N ASN A 686 26.89 -16.27 -16.20
CA ASN A 686 26.76 -15.01 -16.94
C ASN A 686 25.31 -14.47 -16.87
N PHE A 687 25.12 -13.20 -17.21
CA PHE A 687 23.81 -12.55 -17.04
C PHE A 687 22.75 -13.07 -18.03
N ASP A 688 23.16 -13.36 -19.26
CA ASP A 688 22.26 -13.80 -20.32
C ASP A 688 21.65 -15.18 -19.99
N ASP A 689 22.44 -16.08 -19.43
CA ASP A 689 21.99 -17.40 -18.98
C ASP A 689 21.19 -17.31 -17.66
N LEU A 690 21.54 -16.38 -16.76
CA LEU A 690 20.71 -16.07 -15.59
C LEU A 690 19.30 -15.64 -16.00
N LEU A 691 19.15 -14.82 -17.05
CA LEU A 691 17.84 -14.40 -17.56
C LEU A 691 17.05 -15.55 -18.20
N LYS A 692 17.71 -16.53 -18.82
CA LYS A 692 17.07 -17.72 -19.41
C LYS A 692 16.53 -18.73 -18.39
N LEU A 693 16.88 -18.62 -17.11
CA LEU A 693 16.43 -19.58 -16.08
C LEU A 693 14.91 -19.53 -15.86
N ASN A 694 14.29 -20.70 -15.93
CA ASN A 694 12.89 -20.94 -15.54
C ASN A 694 12.78 -21.44 -14.09
N HIS A 695 11.55 -21.55 -13.58
CA HIS A 695 11.27 -22.01 -12.20
C HIS A 695 11.81 -23.42 -11.86
N ASN A 696 12.13 -24.24 -12.88
CA ASN A 696 12.61 -25.62 -12.71
C ASN A 696 14.13 -25.73 -12.52
N HIS A 697 14.87 -24.62 -12.52
CA HIS A 697 16.32 -24.60 -12.29
C HIS A 697 16.68 -24.57 -10.80
N SER A 698 17.97 -24.69 -10.47
CA SER A 698 18.46 -24.67 -9.09
C SER A 698 17.95 -23.42 -8.34
N SER A 699 17.39 -23.65 -7.14
CA SER A 699 16.70 -22.61 -6.36
C SER A 699 17.57 -21.37 -6.16
N ASN A 700 18.85 -21.55 -5.82
CA ASN A 700 19.79 -20.45 -5.56
C ASN A 700 20.01 -19.53 -6.79
N GLN A 701 20.13 -20.08 -8.00
CA GLN A 701 20.31 -19.27 -9.21
C GLN A 701 19.00 -18.58 -9.61
N PHE A 702 17.86 -19.27 -9.48
CA PHE A 702 16.55 -18.66 -9.71
C PHE A 702 16.26 -17.52 -8.71
N HIS A 703 16.59 -17.71 -7.42
CA HIS A 703 16.48 -16.64 -6.41
C HIS A 703 17.40 -15.44 -6.70
N LEU A 704 18.55 -15.64 -7.37
CA LEU A 704 19.38 -14.52 -7.81
C LEU A 704 18.69 -13.72 -8.94
N LYS A 705 18.11 -14.40 -9.94
CA LYS A 705 17.30 -13.78 -10.99
C LYS A 705 16.19 -12.92 -10.37
N GLU A 706 15.39 -13.48 -9.47
CA GLU A 706 14.30 -12.75 -8.81
C GLU A 706 14.80 -11.54 -7.99
N ARG A 707 15.88 -11.69 -7.21
CA ARG A 707 16.49 -10.57 -6.46
C ARG A 707 17.04 -9.46 -7.35
N CYS A 708 17.42 -9.78 -8.58
CA CYS A 708 17.76 -8.80 -9.60
C CYS A 708 16.51 -8.14 -10.19
N LEU A 709 15.51 -8.91 -10.59
CA LEU A 709 14.36 -8.43 -11.36
C LEU A 709 13.25 -7.78 -10.51
N GLN A 710 12.76 -8.46 -9.47
CA GLN A 710 11.55 -8.06 -8.74
C GLN A 710 11.58 -6.62 -8.21
N PRO A 711 12.68 -6.11 -7.58
CA PRO A 711 12.66 -4.75 -7.04
C PRO A 711 12.72 -3.65 -8.12
N GLY A 712 12.69 -4.02 -9.41
CA GLY A 712 12.40 -3.14 -10.54
C GLY A 712 10.90 -2.93 -10.82
N HIS A 713 10.00 -3.66 -10.15
CA HIS A 713 8.54 -3.51 -10.26
C HIS A 713 8.03 -2.28 -9.49
N TYR A 714 8.58 -1.10 -9.79
CA TYR A 714 8.42 0.11 -8.97
C TYR A 714 6.95 0.47 -8.70
N ALA A 715 6.06 0.33 -9.68
CA ALA A 715 4.64 0.65 -9.54
C ALA A 715 3.87 -0.25 -8.55
N GLU A 716 4.38 -1.44 -8.23
CA GLU A 716 3.77 -2.35 -7.25
C GLU A 716 4.17 -1.94 -5.82
N TYR A 717 5.46 -1.73 -5.58
CA TYR A 717 5.96 -1.27 -4.28
C TYR A 717 5.50 0.15 -3.96
N LEU A 718 5.49 1.08 -4.92
CA LEU A 718 4.99 2.45 -4.70
C LEU A 718 3.51 2.49 -4.30
N ARG A 719 2.67 1.59 -4.86
CA ARG A 719 1.27 1.41 -4.40
C ARG A 719 1.21 0.90 -2.95
N GLN A 720 2.07 -0.04 -2.58
CA GLN A 720 2.15 -0.51 -1.19
C GLN A 720 2.59 0.61 -0.23
N TRP A 721 3.59 1.41 -0.60
CA TRP A 721 4.01 2.59 0.18
C TRP A 721 2.85 3.59 0.37
N LEU A 722 2.03 3.84 -0.65
CA LEU A 722 0.86 4.72 -0.54
C LEU A 722 -0.26 4.18 0.37
N ASN A 723 -0.33 2.86 0.61
CA ASN A 723 -1.26 2.29 1.60
C ASN A 723 -0.86 2.65 3.05
N TYR A 724 0.40 2.98 3.30
CA TYR A 724 0.92 3.34 4.63
C TYR A 724 1.18 4.84 4.78
N PHE A 725 1.63 5.53 3.72
CA PHE A 725 2.03 6.93 3.77
C PHE A 725 1.35 7.75 2.66
N PRO A 726 0.77 8.92 2.95
CA PRO A 726 0.22 9.80 1.92
C PRO A 726 1.33 10.29 0.98
N SER A 727 0.98 10.50 -0.30
CA SER A 727 1.91 10.92 -1.36
C SER A 727 2.83 12.09 -0.97
N LYS A 728 2.33 13.08 -0.21
CA LYS A 728 3.12 14.22 0.30
C LYS A 728 4.33 13.86 1.18
N GLN A 729 4.36 12.65 1.76
CA GLN A 729 5.48 12.16 2.56
C GLN A 729 6.55 11.45 1.71
N ILE A 730 6.32 11.24 0.40
CA ILE A 730 7.22 10.49 -0.49
C ILE A 730 7.79 11.41 -1.58
N TYR A 731 9.11 11.47 -1.68
CA TYR A 731 9.84 12.16 -2.74
C TYR A 731 10.54 11.15 -3.65
N ILE A 732 10.23 11.21 -4.94
CA ILE A 732 10.78 10.32 -5.97
C ILE A 732 11.83 11.07 -6.78
N ILE A 733 13.06 10.59 -6.76
CA ILE A 733 14.21 11.13 -7.48
C ILE A 733 14.41 10.36 -8.78
N ASP A 734 14.54 11.09 -9.89
CA ASP A 734 15.12 10.55 -11.11
C ASP A 734 16.61 10.28 -10.91
N GLY A 735 16.99 9.00 -10.82
CA GLY A 735 18.36 8.59 -10.57
C GLY A 735 19.33 8.92 -11.72
N ASP A 736 18.84 9.07 -12.95
CA ASP A 736 19.68 9.49 -14.08
C ASP A 736 19.94 10.99 -14.02
N ALA A 737 18.90 11.81 -13.77
CA ALA A 737 19.09 13.24 -13.51
C ALA A 737 20.03 13.49 -12.32
N PHE A 738 19.83 12.77 -11.20
CA PHE A 738 20.70 12.84 -10.03
C PHE A 738 22.16 12.46 -10.33
N ARG A 739 22.40 11.50 -11.25
CA ARG A 739 23.76 11.13 -11.66
C ARG A 739 24.47 12.24 -12.45
N TYR A 740 23.75 12.99 -13.28
CA TYR A 740 24.32 14.03 -14.16
C TYR A 740 24.33 15.43 -13.55
N ASP A 741 23.34 15.79 -12.74
CA ASP A 741 23.32 17.03 -11.98
C ASP A 741 22.69 16.85 -10.59
N PRO A 742 23.45 16.33 -9.60
CA PRO A 742 22.94 16.15 -8.25
C PRO A 742 22.65 17.47 -7.54
N ARG A 743 23.18 18.61 -8.02
CA ARG A 743 23.01 19.92 -7.37
C ARG A 743 21.56 20.40 -7.41
N THR A 744 20.87 20.23 -8.54
CA THR A 744 19.45 20.58 -8.65
C THR A 744 18.60 19.72 -7.71
N ILE A 745 18.84 18.41 -7.70
CA ILE A 745 18.15 17.46 -6.81
C ILE A 745 18.40 17.79 -5.33
N LEU A 746 19.65 18.08 -4.94
CA LEU A 746 19.99 18.47 -3.56
C LEU A 746 19.35 19.80 -3.17
N ASN A 747 19.26 20.79 -4.07
CA ASN A 747 18.56 22.05 -3.80
C ASN A 747 17.06 21.80 -3.58
N ASP A 748 16.40 20.99 -4.43
CA ASP A 748 14.97 20.69 -4.28
C ASP A 748 14.66 19.88 -3.01
N ILE A 749 15.53 18.92 -2.63
CA ILE A 749 15.42 18.19 -1.37
C ILE A 749 15.52 19.16 -0.18
N GLN A 750 16.53 20.04 -0.15
CA GLN A 750 16.72 20.99 0.95
C GLN A 750 15.55 21.97 1.06
N ILE A 751 15.17 22.62 -0.04
CA ILE A 751 14.25 23.77 -0.02
C ILE A 751 12.78 23.31 -0.01
N ARG A 752 12.40 22.36 -0.88
CA ARG A 752 10.98 22.01 -1.09
C ARG A 752 10.50 20.86 -0.22
N PHE A 753 11.31 19.80 -0.11
CA PHE A 753 10.88 18.56 0.54
C PHE A 753 11.20 18.50 2.03
N LEU A 754 12.46 18.75 2.42
CA LEU A 754 12.87 18.81 3.82
C LEU A 754 12.59 20.16 4.46
N GLN A 755 12.51 21.23 3.66
CA GLN A 755 12.23 22.60 4.11
C GLN A 755 13.23 23.05 5.19
N LEU A 756 14.52 22.85 4.91
CA LEU A 756 15.60 23.21 5.82
C LEU A 756 15.63 24.72 6.03
N LYS A 757 15.90 25.14 7.27
CA LYS A 757 15.95 26.56 7.63
C LYS A 757 17.13 27.28 6.98
N ASN A 758 18.26 26.60 6.82
CA ASN A 758 19.53 27.14 6.31
C ASN A 758 20.01 26.36 5.05
N PRO A 759 19.30 26.40 3.91
CA PRO A 759 19.67 25.62 2.74
C PRO A 759 21.03 26.08 2.17
N ILE A 760 21.96 25.14 1.99
CA ILE A 760 23.28 25.41 1.42
C ILE A 760 23.25 25.23 -0.10
N ASN A 761 23.84 26.20 -0.82
CA ASN A 761 24.09 26.07 -2.26
C ASN A 761 24.87 24.78 -2.54
N SER A 762 24.25 23.84 -3.25
CA SER A 762 24.80 22.51 -3.50
C SER A 762 26.17 22.50 -4.21
N SER A 763 26.58 23.60 -4.85
CA SER A 763 27.93 23.76 -5.42
C SER A 763 29.05 23.84 -4.36
N LYS A 764 28.69 24.14 -3.10
CA LYS A 764 29.59 24.03 -1.93
C LYS A 764 29.62 22.63 -1.32
N LEU A 765 28.59 21.81 -1.56
CA LEU A 765 28.49 20.44 -1.04
C LEU A 765 29.13 19.40 -1.98
N VAL A 766 28.99 19.59 -3.30
CA VAL A 766 29.43 18.60 -4.31
C VAL A 766 30.10 19.23 -5.54
N LYS A 767 31.14 18.56 -6.06
CA LYS A 767 31.82 18.92 -7.33
C LYS A 767 32.06 17.66 -8.18
N PHE A 768 32.10 17.82 -9.50
CA PHE A 768 32.41 16.73 -10.42
C PHE A 768 33.90 16.37 -10.39
N ASN A 769 34.23 15.10 -10.22
CA ASN A 769 35.61 14.60 -10.28
C ASN A 769 35.85 13.84 -11.58
N ARG A 770 36.66 14.43 -12.49
CA ARG A 770 36.96 13.86 -13.81
C ARG A 770 37.59 12.45 -13.75
N LYS A 771 38.46 12.17 -12.77
CA LYS A 771 39.11 10.85 -12.60
C LYS A 771 38.11 9.77 -12.17
N LYS A 772 37.20 10.10 -11.24
CA LYS A 772 36.14 9.20 -10.80
C LYS A 772 35.03 9.03 -11.86
N GLY A 773 34.74 10.07 -12.64
CA GLY A 773 33.63 10.12 -13.61
C GLY A 773 32.26 10.37 -12.96
N PHE A 774 32.25 10.86 -11.73
CA PHE A 774 31.04 11.13 -10.95
C PHE A 774 31.22 12.38 -10.08
N PHE A 775 30.12 12.94 -9.58
CA PHE A 775 30.14 13.95 -8.52
C PHE A 775 30.59 13.34 -7.19
N CYS A 776 31.39 14.09 -6.46
CA CYS A 776 31.88 13.73 -5.15
C CYS A 776 31.59 14.85 -4.13
N PRO A 777 31.27 14.49 -2.88
CA PRO A 777 31.24 15.40 -1.75
C PRO A 777 32.56 16.17 -1.56
N ILE A 778 32.47 17.39 -1.03
CA ILE A 778 33.59 18.27 -0.69
C ILE A 778 33.72 18.33 0.83
N SER A 779 34.90 18.01 1.37
CA SER A 779 35.20 18.15 2.80
C SER A 779 35.72 19.55 3.14
N ASN A 780 35.68 19.94 4.42
CA ASN A 780 36.09 21.25 4.96
C ASN A 780 37.50 21.74 4.53
N LYS A 781 38.38 20.85 4.07
CA LYS A 781 39.71 21.17 3.50
C LYS A 781 39.74 21.24 1.95
N ASN A 782 38.58 21.42 1.29
CA ASN A 782 38.41 21.37 -0.18
C ASN A 782 38.82 20.05 -0.87
N HIS A 783 39.10 18.99 -0.12
CA HIS A 783 39.40 17.66 -0.68
C HIS A 783 38.12 16.92 -1.12
N PHE A 784 38.22 16.21 -2.24
CA PHE A 784 37.13 15.36 -2.76
C PHE A 784 36.98 14.08 -1.93
N GLN A 785 35.86 13.90 -1.24
CA GLN A 785 35.52 12.67 -0.53
C GLN A 785 34.73 11.72 -1.45
N CYS A 786 35.34 11.33 -2.56
CA CYS A 786 34.69 10.43 -3.54
C CYS A 786 34.35 9.05 -2.93
N LEU A 787 33.21 8.48 -3.34
CA LEU A 787 32.84 7.12 -2.97
C LEU A 787 33.87 6.09 -3.44
N GLY A 788 34.09 5.05 -2.63
CA GLY A 788 35.04 3.97 -2.90
C GLY A 788 34.73 3.14 -4.16
N ASN A 789 35.63 2.18 -4.46
CA ASN A 789 35.62 1.42 -5.72
C ASN A 789 34.38 0.53 -5.91
N SER A 790 33.67 0.17 -4.84
CA SER A 790 32.40 -0.57 -4.90
C SER A 790 31.23 0.25 -5.46
N LYS A 791 31.36 1.59 -5.56
CA LYS A 791 30.33 2.51 -6.05
C LYS A 791 30.82 3.15 -7.37
N GLY A 792 30.02 3.03 -8.43
CA GLY A 792 30.44 3.41 -9.79
C GLY A 792 31.46 2.43 -10.40
N ARG A 793 31.31 1.12 -10.13
CA ARG A 793 32.16 0.07 -10.73
C ARG A 793 32.17 0.16 -12.25
N ARG A 794 33.33 -0.07 -12.85
CA ARG A 794 33.46 -0.37 -14.29
C ARG A 794 33.29 -1.88 -14.44
N TYR A 795 32.32 -2.27 -15.26
CA TYR A 795 32.02 -3.65 -15.63
C TYR A 795 31.66 -3.66 -17.12
N GLU A 796 31.64 -4.85 -17.73
CA GLU A 796 31.29 -5.02 -19.14
C GLU A 796 29.92 -4.42 -19.46
N LYS A 797 29.74 -3.97 -20.71
CA LYS A 797 28.43 -3.48 -21.14
C LYS A 797 27.49 -4.67 -21.27
N MET A 798 26.29 -4.54 -20.72
CA MET A 798 25.18 -5.49 -20.92
C MET A 798 25.00 -5.79 -22.42
N SER A 799 24.87 -7.07 -22.77
CA SER A 799 24.67 -7.56 -24.14
C SER A 799 23.40 -6.98 -24.77
N SER A 800 23.31 -7.06 -26.10
CA SER A 800 22.09 -6.72 -26.85
C SER A 800 20.91 -7.58 -26.41
N TYR A 801 21.11 -8.91 -26.34
CA TYR A 801 20.11 -9.88 -25.90
C TYR A 801 19.56 -9.56 -24.50
N SER A 802 20.43 -9.37 -23.50
CA SER A 802 20.00 -9.03 -22.14
C SER A 802 19.23 -7.71 -22.09
N ARG A 803 19.62 -6.71 -22.88
CA ARG A 803 18.92 -5.42 -22.94
C ARG A 803 17.53 -5.57 -23.56
N GLU A 804 17.40 -6.33 -24.64
CA GLU A 804 16.13 -6.58 -25.29
C GLU A 804 15.18 -7.38 -24.39
N TYR A 805 15.67 -8.46 -23.76
CA TYR A 805 14.92 -9.24 -22.78
C TYR A 805 14.38 -8.33 -21.66
N LEU A 806 15.23 -7.48 -21.07
CA LEU A 806 14.83 -6.61 -19.95
C LEU A 806 13.85 -5.50 -20.39
N ASN A 807 14.02 -4.94 -21.59
CA ASN A 807 13.07 -3.98 -22.17
C ASN A 807 11.68 -4.60 -22.34
N ASN A 808 11.62 -5.84 -22.82
CA ASN A 808 10.37 -6.57 -23.00
C ASN A 808 9.75 -6.97 -21.65
N TYR A 809 10.55 -7.49 -20.72
CA TYR A 809 10.13 -7.86 -19.37
C TYR A 809 9.53 -6.66 -18.60
N TYR A 810 10.20 -5.50 -18.61
CA TYR A 810 9.72 -4.31 -17.90
C TYR A 810 8.71 -3.47 -18.68
N LEU A 811 8.34 -3.82 -19.92
CA LEU A 811 7.42 -3.05 -20.77
C LEU A 811 6.11 -2.69 -20.02
N LEU A 812 5.42 -3.71 -19.50
CA LEU A 812 4.16 -3.56 -18.78
C LEU A 812 4.34 -2.89 -17.41
N HIS A 813 5.46 -3.14 -16.71
CA HIS A 813 5.74 -2.51 -15.42
C HIS A 813 6.04 -1.01 -15.57
N ASN A 814 6.72 -0.61 -16.64
CA ASN A 814 6.97 0.80 -16.97
C ASN A 814 5.69 1.53 -17.41
N GLN A 815 4.80 0.88 -18.17
CA GLN A 815 3.47 1.42 -18.48
C GLN A 815 2.64 1.66 -17.19
N LYS A 816 2.56 0.66 -16.32
CA LYS A 816 1.93 0.79 -14.98
C LYS A 816 2.56 1.90 -14.14
N LEU A 817 3.87 2.11 -14.25
CA LEU A 817 4.59 3.18 -13.55
C LEU A 817 4.25 4.57 -14.10
N ILE A 818 4.14 4.73 -15.43
CA ILE A 818 3.73 6.00 -16.05
C ILE A 818 2.32 6.38 -15.59
N GLN A 819 1.37 5.44 -15.63
CA GLN A 819 0.01 5.65 -15.14
C GLN A 819 0.00 5.98 -13.64
N PHE A 820 0.74 5.23 -12.81
CA PHE A 820 0.86 5.48 -11.38
C PHE A 820 1.40 6.89 -11.06
N LEU A 821 2.49 7.30 -11.71
CA LEU A 821 3.11 8.60 -11.45
C LEU A 821 2.20 9.76 -11.90
N ARG A 822 1.58 9.65 -13.08
CA ARG A 822 0.58 10.62 -13.57
C ARG A 822 -0.60 10.75 -12.60
N ASN A 823 -1.22 9.63 -12.20
CA ASN A 823 -2.39 9.63 -11.31
C ASN A 823 -2.09 10.16 -9.90
N ASN A 824 -0.83 10.18 -9.46
CA ASN A 824 -0.40 10.68 -8.16
C ASN A 824 0.38 12.01 -8.24
N ASN A 825 0.32 12.72 -9.37
CA ASN A 825 0.98 14.01 -9.62
C ASN A 825 2.51 14.02 -9.43
N TYR A 826 3.18 12.89 -9.66
CA TYR A 826 4.64 12.81 -9.70
C TYR A 826 5.18 13.10 -11.10
N SER A 827 6.36 13.73 -11.19
CA SER A 827 7.08 13.89 -12.45
C SER A 827 7.59 12.53 -12.96
N LEU A 828 7.56 12.35 -14.28
CA LEU A 828 8.15 11.18 -14.92
C LEU A 828 9.69 11.34 -14.94
N PRO A 829 10.47 10.35 -14.47
CA PRO A 829 11.92 10.33 -14.66
C PRO A 829 12.32 10.48 -16.14
N SER A 830 13.49 11.04 -16.42
CA SER A 830 13.97 11.28 -17.77
C SER A 830 14.11 9.99 -18.60
N TRP A 831 14.61 8.90 -17.98
CA TRP A 831 14.68 7.57 -18.60
C TRP A 831 13.30 7.01 -18.95
N LEU A 832 12.30 7.23 -18.09
CA LEU A 832 10.92 6.75 -18.28
C LEU A 832 10.17 7.63 -19.31
N THR A 833 10.48 8.93 -19.34
CA THR A 833 9.99 9.86 -20.37
C THR A 833 10.51 9.46 -21.75
N PHE A 834 11.80 9.12 -21.86
CA PHE A 834 12.39 8.61 -23.09
C PHE A 834 11.70 7.31 -23.53
N PHE A 835 11.54 6.34 -22.61
CA PHE A 835 10.78 5.11 -22.88
C PHE A 835 9.36 5.41 -23.37
N ASN A 836 8.61 6.29 -22.70
CA ASN A 836 7.25 6.66 -23.10
C ASN A 836 7.23 7.23 -24.52
N ARG A 837 8.13 8.16 -24.85
CA ARG A 837 8.27 8.70 -26.21
C ARG A 837 8.57 7.61 -27.23
N THR A 838 9.49 6.69 -26.94
CA THR A 838 9.79 5.56 -27.83
C THR A 838 8.56 4.66 -28.05
N GLN A 839 7.74 4.42 -27.03
CA GLN A 839 6.50 3.64 -27.19
C GLN A 839 5.43 4.38 -28.01
N LEU A 840 5.28 5.70 -27.80
CA LEU A 840 4.37 6.54 -28.60
C LEU A 840 4.78 6.59 -30.08
N ILE A 841 6.09 6.72 -30.35
CA ILE A 841 6.66 6.66 -31.70
C ILE A 841 6.41 5.29 -32.34
N LYS A 842 6.67 4.19 -31.63
CA LYS A 842 6.37 2.84 -32.11
C LYS A 842 4.88 2.63 -32.38
N ARG A 843 3.99 3.12 -31.50
CA ARG A 843 2.53 3.05 -31.68
C ARG A 843 2.10 3.84 -32.91
N PHE A 844 2.58 5.07 -33.07
CA PHE A 844 2.31 5.88 -34.25
C PHE A 844 2.81 5.22 -35.55
N PHE A 845 4.03 4.66 -35.58
CA PHE A 845 4.54 3.89 -36.72
C PHE A 845 3.92 2.50 -36.93
N SER A 846 3.07 2.04 -36.00
CA SER A 846 2.15 0.91 -36.23
C SER A 846 0.76 1.36 -36.71
N LEU A 847 0.46 2.65 -36.57
CA LEU A 847 -0.77 3.35 -37.00
C LEU A 847 -0.47 4.33 -38.17
N SER A 848 0.59 4.08 -38.93
CA SER A 848 0.94 4.80 -40.16
C SER A 848 1.73 3.87 -41.07
N ASN A 849 1.54 4.03 -42.39
CA ASN A 849 2.39 3.39 -43.38
C ASN A 849 3.46 4.39 -43.80
N ILE A 850 4.72 4.01 -43.67
CA ILE A 850 5.86 4.82 -44.12
C ILE A 850 6.00 4.61 -45.63
N TYR A 851 5.77 5.66 -46.40
CA TYR A 851 6.23 5.75 -47.79
C TYR A 851 7.05 7.03 -47.93
N HIS A 852 8.16 6.95 -48.66
CA HIS A 852 8.81 8.12 -49.22
C HIS A 852 8.27 8.33 -50.62
N ALA A 853 7.81 9.55 -50.92
CA ALA A 853 7.53 9.95 -52.30
C ALA A 853 8.88 10.06 -53.04
N ALA A 854 9.04 9.23 -54.07
CA ALA A 854 10.11 9.28 -55.05
C ALA A 854 9.49 8.94 -56.41
N GLU A 855 9.90 9.68 -57.44
CA GLU A 855 9.19 9.89 -58.70
C GLU A 855 8.51 8.66 -59.32
N GLY A 856 7.19 8.74 -59.51
CA GLY A 856 6.38 7.72 -60.19
C GLY A 856 5.39 8.34 -61.18
N ARG A 857 5.88 8.84 -62.32
CA ARG A 857 5.01 9.39 -63.39
C ARG A 857 4.03 8.32 -63.87
N MET A 858 2.72 8.56 -63.75
CA MET A 858 1.71 7.84 -64.53
C MET A 858 1.77 8.30 -65.99
N GLY A 859 2.70 7.74 -66.76
CA GLY A 859 2.80 7.88 -68.21
C GLY A 859 2.32 6.61 -68.93
N TYR A 860 1.75 6.78 -70.13
CA TYR A 860 1.34 5.67 -71.00
C TYR A 860 2.54 4.82 -71.46
N PRO A 861 2.33 3.54 -71.85
CA PRO A 861 3.42 2.59 -72.02
C PRO A 861 4.21 2.84 -73.31
N ASN A 862 5.46 3.29 -73.17
CA ASN A 862 6.64 2.87 -73.95
C ASN A 862 7.82 3.80 -73.64
N GLU A 863 8.75 3.37 -72.79
CA GLU A 863 10.22 3.44 -72.99
C GLU A 863 10.96 2.86 -71.78
N ARG A 864 12.28 2.62 -71.91
CA ARG A 864 13.05 1.72 -71.05
C ARG A 864 13.39 2.33 -69.68
N TYR A 865 13.22 1.56 -68.61
CA TYR A 865 13.69 1.89 -67.27
C TYR A 865 15.08 1.29 -67.01
N GLU A 866 16.01 2.13 -66.54
CA GLU A 866 17.20 1.71 -65.77
C GLU A 866 16.95 1.93 -64.26
N PRO A 867 17.70 1.28 -63.35
CA PRO A 867 17.36 1.25 -61.94
C PRO A 867 17.74 2.53 -61.17
N THR A 868 16.81 3.07 -60.39
CA THR A 868 17.07 4.25 -59.54
C THR A 868 18.00 3.92 -58.36
N THR A 869 19.21 4.47 -58.38
CA THR A 869 20.13 4.50 -57.23
C THR A 869 19.73 5.53 -56.17
N ILE A 870 20.10 5.26 -54.93
CA ILE A 870 19.94 6.20 -53.80
C ILE A 870 20.82 7.43 -54.03
N SER A 871 20.21 8.60 -54.22
CA SER A 871 20.81 9.90 -53.92
C SER A 871 20.13 10.49 -52.70
N ALA A 872 20.91 10.93 -51.71
CA ALA A 872 20.39 11.77 -50.64
C ALA A 872 19.72 13.01 -51.26
N LEU A 873 18.62 13.49 -50.66
CA LEU A 873 18.01 14.75 -51.05
C LEU A 873 19.08 15.84 -51.04
N ASP A 874 19.31 16.39 -52.23
CA ASP A 874 20.34 17.40 -52.44
C ASP A 874 20.05 18.61 -51.56
N LYS A 875 21.09 19.21 -50.97
CA LYS A 875 20.91 20.30 -50.00
C LYS A 875 20.43 21.61 -50.65
N GLU A 876 20.30 21.63 -51.97
CA GLU A 876 20.12 22.85 -52.76
C GLU A 876 18.71 22.98 -53.37
N ASN A 877 17.93 21.91 -53.51
CA ASN A 877 16.56 21.98 -54.05
C ASN A 877 15.50 22.25 -52.96
N LYS A 878 14.83 23.41 -53.06
CA LYS A 878 13.87 23.96 -52.07
C LYS A 878 12.40 23.79 -52.48
N THR A 879 11.95 22.59 -52.84
CA THR A 879 10.51 22.35 -53.06
C THR A 879 9.80 22.00 -51.74
N LEU A 880 8.86 22.86 -51.32
CA LEU A 880 8.01 22.59 -50.16
C LEU A 880 6.93 21.56 -50.54
N PRO A 881 6.54 20.64 -49.63
CA PRO A 881 5.50 19.64 -49.88
C PRO A 881 4.08 20.27 -49.83
N LEU A 882 3.79 21.16 -50.78
CA LEU A 882 2.51 21.85 -50.88
C LEU A 882 1.43 20.91 -51.41
N ILE A 883 0.24 20.97 -50.80
CA ILE A 883 -0.94 20.20 -51.26
C ILE A 883 -1.60 20.98 -52.39
N THR A 884 -1.49 20.47 -53.60
CA THR A 884 -1.84 21.16 -54.85
C THR A 884 -3.18 20.69 -55.43
N GLY A 885 -3.74 19.59 -54.91
CA GLY A 885 -5.07 19.10 -55.27
C GLY A 885 -5.67 18.21 -54.20
N LEU A 886 -7.00 18.18 -54.13
CA LEU A 886 -7.79 17.31 -53.26
C LEU A 886 -8.64 16.38 -54.13
N TYR A 887 -8.66 15.09 -53.78
CA TYR A 887 -9.52 14.07 -54.39
C TYR A 887 -10.45 13.48 -53.34
N GLU A 888 -11.51 12.78 -53.79
CA GLU A 888 -12.44 12.09 -52.90
C GLU A 888 -11.75 11.07 -51.98
N ASP A 889 -10.69 10.42 -52.49
CA ASP A 889 -9.94 9.36 -51.83
C ASP A 889 -8.47 9.72 -51.51
N GLY A 890 -8.04 10.98 -51.65
CA GLY A 890 -6.63 11.34 -51.46
C GLY A 890 -6.23 12.78 -51.81
N PHE A 891 -4.93 13.00 -52.02
CA PHE A 891 -4.30 14.32 -52.17
C PHE A 891 -3.27 14.32 -53.30
N MET A 892 -3.05 15.47 -53.93
CA MET A 892 -1.93 15.73 -54.84
C MET A 892 -0.90 16.64 -54.17
N ILE A 893 0.37 16.26 -54.25
CA ILE A 893 1.50 16.97 -53.66
C ILE A 893 2.39 17.53 -54.78
N ALA A 894 2.74 18.82 -54.67
CA ALA A 894 3.65 19.53 -55.58
C ALA A 894 3.42 19.29 -57.10
N GLU A 895 2.15 19.18 -57.51
CA GLU A 895 1.69 18.94 -58.88
C GLU A 895 2.14 17.61 -59.54
N GLN A 896 2.78 16.70 -58.78
CA GLN A 896 3.43 15.51 -59.35
C GLN A 896 3.02 14.19 -58.68
N ASP A 897 2.83 14.17 -57.35
CA ASP A 897 2.57 12.93 -56.62
C ASP A 897 1.12 12.84 -56.11
N ARG A 898 0.37 11.80 -56.48
CA ARG A 898 -0.96 11.50 -55.91
C ARG A 898 -0.85 10.47 -54.79
N ILE A 899 -1.21 10.86 -53.57
CA ILE A 899 -1.26 9.99 -52.39
C ILE A 899 -2.72 9.61 -52.11
N VAL A 900 -3.02 8.31 -52.04
CA VAL A 900 -4.35 7.78 -51.71
C VAL A 900 -4.47 7.52 -50.20
N GLY A 901 -5.55 8.00 -49.60
CA GLY A 901 -5.86 7.89 -48.18
C GLY A 901 -5.58 9.16 -47.37
N ALA A 902 -5.79 9.08 -46.06
CA ALA A 902 -5.43 10.15 -45.13
C ALA A 902 -3.91 10.31 -45.02
N ILE A 903 -3.45 11.55 -44.79
CA ILE A 903 -2.02 11.89 -44.72
C ILE A 903 -1.68 12.68 -43.46
N PHE A 904 -0.42 12.60 -43.03
CA PHE A 904 0.15 13.45 -41.99
C PHE A 904 1.33 14.22 -42.59
N SER A 905 1.27 15.54 -42.53
CA SER A 905 2.18 16.46 -43.20
C SER A 905 3.09 17.18 -42.20
N PHE A 906 4.36 17.25 -42.56
CA PHE A 906 5.47 17.90 -41.87
C PHE A 906 6.03 19.01 -42.79
N PRO A 907 6.78 19.98 -42.27
CA PRO A 907 7.33 21.07 -43.07
C PRO A 907 8.21 20.68 -44.28
N ARG A 908 8.66 19.42 -44.36
CA ARG A 908 9.52 18.90 -45.44
C ARG A 908 9.18 17.48 -45.91
N GLN A 909 8.15 16.85 -45.35
CA GLN A 909 7.84 15.43 -45.56
C GLN A 909 6.34 15.19 -45.40
N ILE A 910 5.80 14.19 -46.08
CA ILE A 910 4.42 13.71 -45.92
C ILE A 910 4.46 12.19 -45.75
N ILE A 911 3.60 11.65 -44.88
CA ILE A 911 3.43 10.21 -44.68
C ILE A 911 1.94 9.82 -44.76
N CYS A 912 1.67 8.55 -45.05
CA CYS A 912 0.30 8.02 -45.00
C CYS A 912 -0.14 7.78 -43.55
N TRP A 913 -1.30 8.30 -43.20
CA TRP A 913 -1.90 8.22 -41.87
C TRP A 913 -2.99 7.13 -41.88
N ASN A 914 -2.92 6.18 -40.94
CA ASN A 914 -3.77 4.98 -40.99
C ASN A 914 -5.16 5.22 -40.37
N VAL A 915 -5.88 6.21 -40.91
CA VAL A 915 -7.21 6.65 -40.49
C VAL A 915 -8.17 6.50 -41.67
N TYR A 916 -9.24 5.74 -41.50
CA TYR A 916 -10.20 5.41 -42.57
C TYR A 916 -11.54 6.15 -42.46
N SER A 917 -11.83 6.75 -41.30
CA SER A 917 -12.96 7.68 -41.08
C SER A 917 -12.60 8.74 -40.02
N PRO A 918 -13.29 9.89 -39.96
CA PRO A 918 -13.02 10.95 -38.98
C PRO A 918 -13.12 10.51 -37.52
N ASP A 919 -13.98 9.56 -37.20
CA ASP A 919 -14.11 9.00 -35.84
C ASP A 919 -12.85 8.24 -35.38
N GLN A 920 -12.02 7.78 -36.32
CA GLN A 920 -10.72 7.14 -36.02
C GLN A 920 -9.59 8.16 -35.77
N ILE A 921 -9.88 9.46 -35.84
CA ILE A 921 -8.96 10.53 -35.41
C ILE A 921 -8.97 10.61 -33.88
N THR A 922 -8.37 9.62 -33.23
CA THR A 922 -8.25 9.50 -31.76
C THR A 922 -6.91 10.07 -31.26
N PRO A 923 -6.72 10.28 -29.94
CA PRO A 923 -5.41 10.64 -29.36
C PRO A 923 -4.26 9.71 -29.78
N GLU A 924 -4.54 8.43 -30.00
CA GLU A 924 -3.59 7.44 -30.52
C GLU A 924 -3.08 7.77 -31.92
N SER A 925 -4.01 8.11 -32.82
CA SER A 925 -3.69 8.45 -34.20
C SER A 925 -2.83 9.72 -34.30
N LEU A 926 -2.93 10.61 -33.30
CA LEU A 926 -2.19 11.87 -33.18
C LEU A 926 -1.02 11.81 -32.17
N ALA A 927 -0.68 10.63 -31.65
CA ALA A 927 0.31 10.46 -30.59
C ALA A 927 1.71 11.04 -30.90
N LEU A 928 2.03 11.24 -32.17
CA LEU A 928 3.30 11.86 -32.60
C LEU A 928 3.43 13.33 -32.13
N LEU A 929 2.31 14.04 -31.92
CA LEU A 929 2.33 15.41 -31.41
C LEU A 929 2.85 15.53 -29.95
N GLU A 930 2.84 14.44 -29.16
CA GLU A 930 3.50 14.42 -27.83
C GLU A 930 5.04 14.45 -27.92
N VAL A 931 5.61 14.00 -29.04
CA VAL A 931 7.04 13.62 -29.14
C VAL A 931 7.83 14.44 -30.15
N ILE A 932 7.17 15.07 -31.12
CA ILE A 932 7.77 15.98 -32.12
C ILE A 932 8.56 17.13 -31.46
N LEU A 933 9.76 17.37 -31.98
CA LEU A 933 10.63 18.49 -31.62
C LEU A 933 11.34 19.04 -32.87
N PRO A 934 11.39 20.36 -33.09
CA PRO A 934 10.72 21.42 -32.32
C PRO A 934 9.18 21.28 -32.35
N ARG A 935 8.50 21.74 -31.30
CA ARG A 935 7.03 21.67 -31.22
C ARG A 935 6.42 22.59 -32.29
N PRO A 936 5.32 22.18 -32.95
CA PRO A 936 4.60 23.05 -33.87
C PRO A 936 4.20 24.37 -33.18
N GLU A 937 4.25 25.47 -33.92
CA GLU A 937 3.53 26.69 -33.52
C GLU A 937 2.02 26.47 -33.62
N ILE A 938 1.60 25.82 -34.71
CA ILE A 938 0.22 25.50 -35.01
C ILE A 938 0.11 24.11 -35.66
N PHE A 939 -0.92 23.35 -35.27
CA PHE A 939 -1.30 22.07 -35.85
C PHE A 939 -2.66 22.20 -36.55
N ILE A 940 -2.74 21.81 -37.82
CA ILE A 940 -3.97 21.89 -38.62
C ILE A 940 -4.55 20.50 -38.81
N LEU A 941 -5.85 20.36 -38.58
CA LEU A 941 -6.57 19.10 -38.77
C LEU A 941 -7.68 19.26 -39.80
N GLY A 942 -7.47 18.70 -40.99
CA GLY A 942 -8.51 18.53 -42.01
C GLY A 942 -9.34 17.29 -41.73
N ILE A 943 -10.65 17.46 -41.50
CA ILE A 943 -11.56 16.37 -41.07
C ILE A 943 -12.48 15.85 -42.18
N GLY A 944 -12.21 16.17 -43.44
CA GLY A 944 -13.06 15.93 -44.59
C GLY A 944 -14.09 17.06 -44.77
N SER A 945 -15.36 16.70 -44.81
CA SER A 945 -16.47 17.64 -45.01
C SER A 945 -16.84 18.45 -43.74
N ARG A 946 -17.60 19.54 -43.90
CA ARG A 946 -18.10 20.37 -42.77
C ARG A 946 -19.02 19.65 -41.79
N THR A 947 -19.59 18.50 -42.16
CA THR A 947 -20.52 17.74 -41.31
C THR A 947 -19.81 16.74 -40.39
N ASN A 948 -18.54 16.42 -40.67
CA ASN A 948 -17.77 15.46 -39.91
C ASN A 948 -17.46 16.00 -38.51
N LYS A 949 -17.36 15.09 -37.53
CA LYS A 949 -16.98 15.39 -36.15
C LYS A 949 -15.81 14.50 -35.76
N ILE A 950 -15.02 14.95 -34.80
CA ILE A 950 -13.97 14.15 -34.17
C ILE A 950 -14.32 13.87 -32.71
N PRO A 951 -13.80 12.78 -32.10
CA PRO A 951 -14.04 12.48 -30.70
C PRO A 951 -13.67 13.65 -29.77
N PRO A 952 -14.52 14.01 -28.77
CA PRO A 952 -14.22 15.10 -27.83
C PRO A 952 -12.89 14.93 -27.08
N GLU A 953 -12.52 13.67 -26.81
CA GLU A 953 -11.25 13.30 -26.17
C GLU A 953 -10.03 13.72 -26.99
N THR A 954 -10.13 13.68 -28.33
CA THR A 954 -9.07 14.15 -29.24
C THR A 954 -8.85 15.66 -29.13
N ILE A 955 -9.92 16.45 -29.02
CA ILE A 955 -9.84 17.90 -28.83
C ILE A 955 -9.19 18.22 -27.46
N GLN A 956 -9.56 17.47 -26.42
CA GLN A 956 -8.97 17.61 -25.09
C GLN A 956 -7.48 17.21 -25.08
N PHE A 957 -7.12 16.16 -25.82
CA PHE A 957 -5.74 15.73 -26.03
C PHE A 957 -4.89 16.83 -26.66
N ILE A 958 -5.28 17.38 -27.83
CA ILE A 958 -4.50 18.42 -28.52
C ILE A 958 -4.34 19.66 -27.61
N ARG A 959 -5.41 20.09 -26.92
CA ARG A 959 -5.36 21.18 -25.93
C ARG A 959 -4.33 20.92 -24.82
N SER A 960 -4.21 19.68 -24.34
CA SER A 960 -3.26 19.32 -23.27
C SER A 960 -1.79 19.50 -23.69
N LEU A 961 -1.49 19.43 -24.99
CA LEU A 961 -0.13 19.56 -25.52
C LEU A 961 0.41 20.99 -25.44
N LYS A 962 -0.48 22.00 -25.31
CA LYS A 962 -0.17 23.43 -25.39
C LYS A 962 0.46 23.83 -26.73
N ILE A 963 -0.15 23.36 -27.82
CA ILE A 963 0.15 23.71 -29.21
C ILE A 963 -1.08 24.45 -29.74
N GLY A 964 -0.91 25.52 -30.53
CA GLY A 964 -2.04 26.16 -31.22
C GLY A 964 -2.64 25.18 -32.22
N PHE A 965 -3.96 25.13 -32.41
CA PHE A 965 -4.53 24.22 -33.39
C PHE A 965 -5.82 24.74 -33.99
N GLU A 966 -6.05 24.35 -35.25
CA GLU A 966 -7.28 24.61 -35.97
C GLU A 966 -7.83 23.32 -36.55
N ILE A 967 -9.14 23.15 -36.47
CA ILE A 967 -9.88 22.02 -37.07
C ILE A 967 -10.74 22.62 -38.15
N LEU A 968 -10.49 22.22 -39.40
CA LEU A 968 -11.07 22.84 -40.59
C LEU A 968 -11.61 21.75 -41.54
N PRO A 969 -12.55 22.11 -42.45
CA PRO A 969 -12.83 21.29 -43.62
C PRO A 969 -11.55 21.10 -44.43
N THR A 970 -11.32 19.92 -45.00
CA THR A 970 -9.99 19.57 -45.54
C THR A 970 -9.51 20.52 -46.65
N THR A 971 -10.40 21.04 -47.50
CA THR A 971 -10.05 22.08 -48.49
C THR A 971 -9.39 23.30 -47.83
N GLN A 972 -10.09 23.90 -46.87
CA GLN A 972 -9.61 25.07 -46.12
C GLN A 972 -8.35 24.72 -45.29
N ALA A 973 -8.30 23.50 -44.73
CA ALA A 973 -7.15 23.02 -43.98
C ALA A 973 -5.87 22.96 -44.85
N CYS A 974 -5.97 22.47 -46.08
CA CYS A 974 -4.85 22.42 -47.03
C CYS A 974 -4.39 23.82 -47.45
N GLU A 975 -5.32 24.73 -47.72
CA GLU A 975 -5.02 26.14 -48.02
C GLU A 975 -4.26 26.82 -46.87
N THR A 976 -4.79 26.74 -45.63
CA THR A 976 -4.15 27.35 -44.46
C THR A 976 -2.78 26.72 -44.16
N PHE A 977 -2.62 25.42 -44.34
CA PHE A 977 -1.32 24.74 -44.20
C PHE A 977 -0.30 25.21 -45.23
N ASN A 978 -0.67 25.25 -46.51
CA ASN A 978 0.22 25.71 -47.58
C ASN A 978 0.67 27.16 -47.37
N PHE A 979 -0.25 28.04 -46.95
CA PHE A 979 0.05 29.43 -46.64
C PHE A 979 1.07 29.55 -45.51
N LEU A 980 0.81 28.92 -44.36
CA LEU A 980 1.71 28.97 -43.19
C LEU A 980 3.06 28.30 -43.46
N LEU A 981 3.08 27.23 -44.27
CA LEU A 981 4.31 26.56 -44.67
C LEU A 981 5.17 27.43 -45.60
N SER A 982 4.52 28.16 -46.52
CA SER A 982 5.19 29.12 -47.42
C SER A 982 5.75 30.33 -46.66
N ASP A 983 5.09 30.74 -45.57
CA ASP A 983 5.55 31.75 -44.61
C ASP A 983 6.68 31.25 -43.68
N ASN A 984 7.29 30.08 -43.97
CA ASN A 984 8.32 29.40 -43.18
C ASN A 984 7.95 29.12 -41.71
N ARG A 985 6.66 29.14 -41.36
CA ARG A 985 6.21 28.86 -40.00
C ARG A 985 6.28 27.37 -39.70
N LEU A 986 6.51 27.04 -38.42
CA LEU A 986 6.62 25.65 -37.98
C LEU A 986 5.22 25.01 -37.83
N VAL A 987 4.57 24.74 -38.97
CA VAL A 987 3.24 24.15 -39.08
C VAL A 987 3.31 22.65 -39.35
N TYR A 988 2.39 21.89 -38.75
CA TYR A 988 2.20 20.45 -38.95
C TYR A 988 0.72 20.21 -39.24
N ALA A 989 0.37 19.16 -39.97
CA ALA A 989 -1.04 18.87 -40.24
C ALA A 989 -1.38 17.38 -40.35
N GLY A 990 -2.63 17.05 -40.04
CA GLY A 990 -3.26 15.78 -40.42
C GLY A 990 -4.42 16.07 -41.35
N PHE A 991 -4.52 15.36 -42.48
CA PHE A 991 -5.60 15.56 -43.45
C PHE A 991 -6.31 14.25 -43.74
N PHE A 992 -7.62 14.24 -43.47
CA PHE A 992 -8.56 13.23 -43.93
C PHE A 992 -9.19 13.67 -45.27
N PRO A 993 -9.32 12.80 -46.28
CA PRO A 993 -9.89 13.19 -47.59
C PRO A 993 -11.41 13.47 -47.50
N GLN A 994 -12.03 13.78 -48.63
CA GLN A 994 -13.37 14.38 -48.62
C GLN A 994 -14.50 13.41 -48.22
N ASN A 995 -14.36 12.12 -48.52
CA ASN A 995 -15.32 11.05 -48.21
C ASN A 995 -14.71 9.95 -47.31
N ASP A 996 -15.57 9.16 -46.65
CA ASP A 996 -15.12 8.00 -45.86
C ASP A 996 -14.49 6.91 -46.73
N LEU A 997 -13.38 6.33 -46.28
CA LEU A 997 -12.57 5.38 -47.04
C LEU A 997 -13.03 3.91 -46.84
N THR A 998 -14.34 3.72 -46.70
CA THR A 998 -14.99 2.45 -46.30
C THR A 998 -15.54 1.64 -47.49
N ASP A 999 -15.44 2.15 -48.72
CA ASP A 999 -15.84 1.44 -49.95
C ASP A 999 -15.11 0.09 -50.10
N GLN A 1000 -15.83 -0.96 -50.53
CA GLN A 1000 -15.29 -2.31 -50.71
C GLN A 1000 -14.11 -2.35 -51.69
N ASN A 1001 -14.05 -1.41 -52.64
CA ASN A 1001 -12.94 -1.31 -53.59
C ASN A 1001 -11.72 -0.56 -53.05
N TYR A 1002 -11.80 0.16 -51.93
CA TYR A 1002 -10.67 0.95 -51.42
C TYR A 1002 -9.49 0.06 -51.01
N GLY A 1003 -9.76 -1.10 -50.40
CA GLY A 1003 -8.74 -2.12 -50.12
C GLY A 1003 -8.05 -2.62 -51.39
N LEU A 1004 -8.80 -2.75 -52.49
CA LEU A 1004 -8.27 -3.17 -53.79
C LEU A 1004 -7.41 -2.06 -54.44
N ARG A 1005 -7.88 -0.80 -54.44
CA ARG A 1005 -7.10 0.36 -54.93
C ARG A 1005 -5.79 0.52 -54.16
N LYS A 1006 -5.84 0.41 -52.82
CA LYS A 1006 -4.67 0.46 -51.94
C LYS A 1006 -3.71 -0.70 -52.22
N ALA A 1007 -4.23 -1.92 -52.45
CA ALA A 1007 -3.41 -3.10 -52.79
C ALA A 1007 -2.77 -3.01 -54.18
N ILE A 1008 -3.47 -2.46 -55.19
CA ILE A 1008 -2.93 -2.25 -56.54
C ILE A 1008 -1.77 -1.25 -56.48
N ALA A 1009 -1.94 -0.11 -55.81
CA ALA A 1009 -0.86 0.84 -55.57
C ALA A 1009 0.32 0.23 -54.78
N HIS A 1010 0.05 -0.65 -53.82
CA HIS A 1010 1.09 -1.43 -53.11
C HIS A 1010 1.86 -2.38 -54.04
N SER A 1011 1.16 -3.06 -54.94
CA SER A 1011 1.71 -4.14 -55.78
C SER A 1011 2.70 -3.65 -56.84
N GLN A 1012 2.60 -2.38 -57.24
CA GLN A 1012 3.43 -1.78 -58.29
C GLN A 1012 4.76 -1.18 -57.76
N LEU A 1013 5.02 -1.25 -56.45
CA LEU A 1013 6.15 -0.58 -55.79
C LEU A 1013 7.13 -1.49 -55.02
N TYR A 1014 6.93 -2.82 -54.99
CA TYR A 1014 7.68 -3.72 -54.11
C TYR A 1014 8.51 -4.81 -54.81
N GLU A 1015 9.80 -4.50 -55.03
CA GLU A 1015 10.89 -5.49 -54.96
C GLU A 1015 12.06 -4.94 -54.09
N LYS A 1016 11.85 -4.83 -52.76
CA LYS A 1016 12.84 -5.12 -51.68
C LYS A 1016 12.36 -4.73 -50.26
N ASP A 1017 12.43 -5.71 -49.36
CA ASP A 1017 12.57 -5.65 -47.89
C ASP A 1017 12.07 -4.41 -47.10
N GLU A 1018 10.82 -4.46 -46.64
CA GLU A 1018 10.26 -3.54 -45.62
C GLU A 1018 11.13 -3.44 -44.34
N GLU A 1019 11.87 -4.50 -43.98
CA GLU A 1019 12.59 -4.56 -42.70
C GLU A 1019 13.84 -3.65 -42.66
N TYR A 1020 14.41 -3.31 -43.82
CA TYR A 1020 15.61 -2.46 -43.92
C TYR A 1020 15.26 -0.98 -43.76
N ILE A 1021 14.28 -0.50 -44.54
CA ILE A 1021 13.84 0.91 -44.54
C ILE A 1021 13.30 1.32 -43.16
N ARG A 1022 12.53 0.43 -42.51
CA ARG A 1022 11.99 0.69 -41.16
C ARG A 1022 13.08 0.80 -40.10
N LYS A 1023 14.22 0.11 -40.28
CA LYS A 1023 15.38 0.17 -39.38
C LYS A 1023 16.15 1.49 -39.54
N ASP A 1024 16.49 1.91 -40.75
CA ASP A 1024 17.26 3.14 -40.95
C ASP A 1024 16.43 4.41 -40.67
N LEU A 1025 15.13 4.47 -40.99
CA LEU A 1025 14.32 5.64 -40.61
C LEU A 1025 14.14 5.77 -39.09
N LEU A 1026 13.96 4.65 -38.39
CA LEU A 1026 13.99 4.64 -36.93
C LEU A 1026 15.34 5.10 -36.41
N LYS A 1027 16.44 4.63 -37.00
CA LYS A 1027 17.82 4.97 -36.61
C LYS A 1027 18.12 6.45 -36.81
N ASP A 1028 17.75 7.06 -37.95
CA ASP A 1028 17.95 8.50 -38.19
C ASP A 1028 17.09 9.36 -37.26
N THR A 1029 15.82 9.01 -37.06
CA THR A 1029 14.97 9.74 -36.10
C THR A 1029 15.52 9.60 -34.67
N TYR A 1030 16.05 8.43 -34.32
CA TYR A 1030 16.65 8.12 -33.01
C TYR A 1030 18.02 8.79 -32.84
N GLU A 1031 18.84 8.90 -33.89
CA GLU A 1031 20.11 9.63 -33.90
C GLU A 1031 19.90 11.13 -33.85
N VAL A 1032 18.94 11.69 -34.59
CA VAL A 1032 18.56 13.12 -34.49
C VAL A 1032 18.05 13.44 -33.09
N MET A 1033 17.20 12.59 -32.49
CA MET A 1033 16.77 12.77 -31.09
C MET A 1033 17.90 12.62 -30.08
N ILE A 1034 18.83 11.67 -30.27
CA ILE A 1034 20.01 11.48 -29.41
C ILE A 1034 20.99 12.64 -29.55
N LYS A 1035 21.19 13.15 -30.77
CA LYS A 1035 22.07 14.28 -31.10
C LYS A 1035 21.53 15.56 -30.46
N ALA A 1036 20.25 15.88 -30.68
CA ALA A 1036 19.58 17.01 -30.02
C ALA A 1036 19.57 16.90 -28.48
N HIS A 1037 19.48 15.68 -27.91
CA HIS A 1037 19.58 15.46 -26.46
C HIS A 1037 21.02 15.63 -25.94
N ARG A 1038 22.03 15.18 -26.69
CA ARG A 1038 23.46 15.35 -26.35
C ARG A 1038 23.89 16.81 -26.46
N GLU A 1039 23.51 17.50 -27.53
CA GLU A 1039 23.79 18.92 -27.77
C GLU A 1039 23.15 19.80 -26.70
N ARG A 1040 21.90 19.52 -26.28
CA ARG A 1040 21.30 20.20 -25.12
C ARG A 1040 22.06 19.98 -23.81
N LYS A 1041 22.59 18.77 -23.55
CA LYS A 1041 23.42 18.50 -22.36
C LYS A 1041 24.79 19.18 -22.40
N LEU A 1042 25.37 19.39 -23.58
CA LEU A 1042 26.58 20.18 -23.78
C LEU A 1042 26.30 21.68 -23.56
N LEU A 1043 25.25 22.23 -24.17
CA LEU A 1043 24.87 23.65 -24.05
C LEU A 1043 24.34 24.06 -22.66
N SER A 1044 23.85 23.10 -21.86
CA SER A 1044 23.47 23.34 -20.46
C SER A 1044 24.62 23.24 -19.46
N SER A 1045 25.84 22.89 -19.91
CA SER A 1045 27.00 22.71 -19.02
C SER A 1045 27.92 23.94 -18.92
N TYR A 1046 27.66 25.00 -19.69
CA TYR A 1046 28.41 26.26 -19.69
C TYR A 1046 27.66 27.38 -18.96
N SER A 1047 28.42 28.29 -18.33
CA SER A 1047 27.84 29.44 -17.65
C SER A 1047 27.36 30.51 -18.66
N PRO A 1048 26.49 31.46 -18.25
CA PRO A 1048 26.05 32.54 -19.12
C PRO A 1048 27.19 33.43 -19.66
N LEU A 1049 28.32 33.50 -18.95
CA LEU A 1049 29.50 34.28 -19.34
C LEU A 1049 30.26 33.62 -20.50
N ASP A 1050 30.35 32.29 -20.53
CA ASP A 1050 31.06 31.53 -21.59
C ASP A 1050 30.34 31.61 -22.96
N ARG A 1051 29.05 31.95 -22.97
CA ARG A 1051 28.25 32.09 -24.20
C ARG A 1051 28.56 33.35 -25.00
N ARG A 1052 29.16 34.38 -24.39
CA ARG A 1052 29.53 35.63 -25.10
C ARG A 1052 30.91 35.59 -25.74
N GLN A 1053 31.79 34.66 -25.35
CA GLN A 1053 33.13 34.50 -25.94
C GLN A 1053 33.19 33.44 -27.05
N SER A 1054 32.21 32.54 -27.12
CA SER A 1054 32.11 31.51 -28.17
C SER A 1054 31.38 31.98 -29.44
N SER A 1055 30.69 33.13 -29.39
CA SER A 1055 29.94 33.71 -30.52
C SER A 1055 30.71 34.76 -31.33
N ILE A 1056 32.01 34.94 -31.08
CA ILE A 1056 32.88 35.94 -31.74
C ILE A 1056 34.06 35.25 -32.48
N LYS A 1057 34.04 33.92 -32.62
CA LYS A 1057 35.03 33.15 -33.39
C LYS A 1057 34.39 31.98 -34.12
N GLN A 1058 33.65 32.27 -35.18
CA GLN A 1058 33.28 31.24 -36.17
C GLN A 1058 33.07 31.73 -37.60
N ASP A 1059 33.38 33.01 -37.87
CA ASP A 1059 33.77 33.51 -39.19
C ASP A 1059 35.28 33.81 -39.14
N ASP A 1060 35.93 33.82 -40.31
CA ASP A 1060 37.39 33.85 -40.53
C ASP A 1060 38.16 32.57 -40.10
N ASP A 1061 38.34 31.66 -41.07
CA ASP A 1061 39.65 31.03 -41.35
C ASP A 1061 39.60 30.24 -42.68
N THR A 1062 39.90 30.91 -43.79
CA THR A 1062 40.31 30.28 -45.06
C THR A 1062 41.76 30.60 -45.36
N ASN A 1063 42.62 29.58 -45.43
CA ASN A 1063 44.04 29.63 -45.83
C ASN A 1063 44.96 30.50 -44.93
N VAL A 1064 46.07 30.02 -44.38
CA VAL A 1064 47.34 29.75 -45.09
C VAL A 1064 48.29 28.97 -44.15
N GLN A 1065 49.36 28.41 -44.71
CA GLN A 1065 50.34 27.53 -44.07
C GLN A 1065 51.31 28.22 -43.08
N SER A 1066 51.94 27.36 -42.26
CA SER A 1066 53.39 27.32 -41.98
C SER A 1066 53.97 27.81 -40.63
N LEU A 1067 54.92 26.98 -40.15
CA LEU A 1067 56.15 27.27 -39.37
C LEU A 1067 56.10 27.75 -37.89
N THR A 1068 56.75 26.92 -37.04
CA THR A 1068 57.61 27.26 -35.87
C THR A 1068 57.10 28.19 -34.76
N GLY A 1069 57.36 27.99 -33.46
CA GLY A 1069 58.20 27.01 -32.75
C GLY A 1069 58.73 27.65 -31.45
N THR A 1070 58.95 26.87 -30.38
CA THR A 1070 59.63 27.28 -29.10
C THR A 1070 59.02 28.46 -28.30
N SER A 1071 59.20 28.65 -26.98
CA SER A 1071 59.46 27.80 -25.81
C SER A 1071 59.51 28.72 -24.57
N ASN A 1072 59.23 28.22 -23.35
CA ASN A 1072 59.80 28.74 -22.09
C ASN A 1072 59.38 30.19 -21.64
N VAL A 1073 59.46 30.65 -20.37
CA VAL A 1073 59.81 30.04 -19.06
C VAL A 1073 59.24 30.88 -17.88
N GLU A 1074 58.78 30.21 -16.83
CA GLU A 1074 58.82 30.50 -15.37
C GLU A 1074 58.62 31.88 -14.66
N LYS A 1075 57.97 31.78 -13.46
CA LYS A 1075 58.28 32.46 -12.14
C LYS A 1075 58.10 34.01 -12.05
N ARG A 1076 57.84 34.65 -10.89
CA ARG A 1076 57.48 34.26 -9.48
C ARG A 1076 56.99 35.52 -8.70
N LEU A 1077 56.29 35.30 -7.57
CA LEU A 1077 56.28 36.11 -6.30
C LEU A 1077 56.05 37.64 -6.41
N SER A 1078 54.89 38.21 -6.03
CA SER A 1078 54.38 38.47 -4.66
C SER A 1078 55.17 39.49 -3.81
N VAL A 1079 54.51 40.53 -3.26
CA VAL A 1079 54.63 40.98 -1.84
C VAL A 1079 53.67 42.16 -1.48
N LYS A 1080 52.85 41.94 -0.43
CA LYS A 1080 52.30 42.81 0.65
C LYS A 1080 51.78 44.27 0.41
N LYS A 1081 50.53 44.46 0.91
CA LYS A 1081 50.04 45.52 1.85
C LYS A 1081 50.02 46.99 1.35
N ARG A 1082 49.15 47.90 1.82
CA ARG A 1082 48.22 47.92 2.97
C ARG A 1082 47.08 48.94 2.71
N ASP A 1083 45.89 48.67 3.26
CA ASP A 1083 44.94 49.54 3.98
C ASP A 1083 45.16 51.08 3.86
N GLN A 1084 44.18 51.97 3.64
CA GLN A 1084 42.93 52.15 4.42
C GLN A 1084 42.06 53.31 3.84
N GLN A 1085 40.71 53.21 3.90
CA GLN A 1085 39.68 54.31 3.92
C GLN A 1085 39.69 55.34 2.75
N GLU A 1086 38.63 56.03 2.30
CA GLU A 1086 37.15 56.08 2.45
C GLU A 1086 36.63 56.92 1.22
N THR A 1087 35.35 57.14 0.87
CA THR A 1087 34.02 56.96 1.51
C THR A 1087 32.92 56.77 0.44
N ASP A 1088 31.68 56.53 0.88
CA ASP A 1088 30.38 57.01 0.33
C ASP A 1088 29.89 56.78 -1.13
N ASN A 1089 28.85 55.92 -1.17
CA ASN A 1089 27.48 56.19 -1.66
C ASN A 1089 27.04 56.03 -3.14
N GLN A 1090 26.00 55.19 -3.27
CA GLN A 1090 24.80 55.31 -4.12
C GLN A 1090 24.94 55.22 -5.66
N SER A 1091 24.75 54.01 -6.19
CA SER A 1091 23.45 53.58 -6.76
C SER A 1091 23.40 52.06 -7.01
#